data_AF-F9YPL4-F1
#
_entry.id   AF-F9YPL4-F1
#
_cell.length_a   1.000
_cell.length_b   1.000
_cell.length_c   1.000
_cell.angle_alpha   90.00
_cell.angle_beta   90.00
_cell.angle_gamma   90.00
#
_symmetry.space_group_name_H-M   'P 1'
#
loop_
_entity.id
_entity.type
_entity.pdbx_description
1 polymer ?
#
loop_
_entity_poly.entity_id
_entity_poly.type
_entity_poly.pdbx_seq_one_letter_code
_entity_poly.pdbx_strand_id
1 'polypeptide(L)'
;MKLRILFFGLWFLLNALGFSQQIDLENIGSRTEETLKKNPFSISGSASANGVYTHSSENGQVVQNTPFLYFLSGNINLGIYNWTIPFSYRFTNQGSKFGYQIPFKFNRLSLHPKYKWIQAHIGDVSMSFSPYTFNGLQFTGGGLELNPEKFPVKVSLMGGRLQKVIEYDGNPQTVPTYERWGYGAKLMYKNDDIEVGGILFFAKDKPNSLVMPIPDEKKIYPLENQTYSLFGKYKPLHFVEVFGEYALSMFSYVNETPKNYAAYNAGINFLIGKANVGLRYESVAPDYKTLGAYYFVNDMENITLNGSVHLFQGNVMVSGSVGKQRDNLSGQKVKQSNQWVGSMNVSAKVSQSLTLTGSYSNFTMFTNRQMNPFEKLNNPQLYEQPQDSIRYRQVSQNVAINLAYTLSENQQLTLNYTLNDVVNRENDVVRRGGISRFHNAGINYSLLFPNEKLSITPSLNYTHNWVAREKSQIFGPSILVTKSFFEDKLSTSLGGNYSRSVSAHTQVNTANIQLGAGYSPWKNHQFTLSAVQSFRNSHSSNNQQRGQESNISIGYTYHFDKKEIPLPKFRFKKKEKDIRDKEKDTRKKEKDTREKEKDTRSKEKDTRNKEKNNIKERKILSPEEKLEQDYRMFVFRCLQNLYRQAYRADGYLKSNLFAKKQQWDKEKTPQLEAEFRKVEEGYVNHLWMMQQLEGLTLQDVIEEKGLLQNFGQLHKEDIYETLQKNITAKEKMDYISVLLADFYHKASTQTED
;
A
#
# COMPACT_ATOMS: atom_id res chain seq x y z
N MET A 1 11.13 6.73 -34.54
CA MET A 1 11.25 8.18 -34.85
C MET A 1 10.33 9.07 -34.00
N LYS A 2 9.13 8.63 -33.59
CA LYS A 2 8.14 9.45 -32.86
C LYS A 2 8.46 9.77 -31.38
N LEU A 3 9.24 8.95 -30.66
CA LEU A 3 9.60 9.20 -29.25
C LEU A 3 10.71 10.25 -29.06
N ARG A 4 11.58 10.44 -30.07
CA ARG A 4 12.63 11.47 -30.05
C ARG A 4 12.06 12.88 -30.24
N ILE A 5 10.95 13.01 -30.98
CA ILE A 5 10.26 14.29 -31.23
C ILE A 5 9.55 14.78 -29.97
N LEU A 6 8.99 13.86 -29.15
CA LEU A 6 8.37 14.22 -27.88
C LEU A 6 9.40 14.67 -26.83
N PHE A 7 10.58 14.03 -26.79
CA PHE A 7 11.69 14.44 -25.93
C PHE A 7 12.31 15.77 -26.37
N PHE A 8 12.43 16.00 -27.69
CA PHE A 8 12.88 17.29 -28.23
C PHE A 8 11.87 18.41 -27.96
N GLY A 9 10.56 18.13 -28.07
CA GLY A 9 9.49 19.07 -27.73
C GLY A 9 9.46 19.42 -26.24
N LEU A 10 9.66 18.43 -25.36
CA LEU A 10 9.76 18.66 -23.91
C LEU A 10 11.02 19.45 -23.56
N TRP A 11 12.15 19.21 -24.23
CA TRP A 11 13.39 19.95 -24.03
C TRP A 11 13.29 21.40 -24.55
N PHE A 12 12.57 21.64 -25.65
CA PHE A 12 12.29 22.99 -26.15
C PHE A 12 11.32 23.76 -25.23
N LEU A 13 10.30 23.10 -24.69
CA LEU A 13 9.38 23.70 -23.70
C LEU A 13 10.07 24.01 -22.35
N LEU A 14 11.04 23.18 -21.92
CA LEU A 14 11.85 23.44 -20.74
C LEU A 14 12.85 24.60 -20.95
N ASN A 15 13.37 24.80 -22.17
CA ASN A 15 14.24 25.94 -22.47
C ASN A 15 13.46 27.26 -22.68
N ALA A 16 12.21 27.20 -23.15
CA ALA A 16 11.36 28.39 -23.31
C ALA A 16 10.82 28.96 -21.97
N LEU A 17 10.92 28.21 -20.87
CA LEU A 17 10.59 28.67 -19.51
C LEU A 17 11.79 29.30 -18.77
N GLY A 18 12.99 29.30 -19.38
CA GLY A 18 14.12 30.12 -18.95
C GLY A 18 14.11 31.43 -19.74
N PHE A 19 14.32 32.56 -19.06
CA PHE A 19 14.36 33.92 -19.62
C PHE A 19 13.02 34.62 -19.85
N SER A 20 12.34 34.94 -18.75
CA SER A 20 11.90 36.32 -18.50
C SER A 20 11.48 36.47 -17.03
N GLN A 21 12.47 36.61 -16.15
CA GLN A 21 12.28 37.37 -14.92
C GLN A 21 13.20 38.56 -15.06
N GLN A 22 12.64 39.76 -15.09
CA GLN A 22 13.39 40.99 -14.91
C GLN A 22 13.98 40.93 -13.49
N ILE A 23 15.24 40.51 -13.41
CA ILE A 23 16.00 40.51 -12.17
C ILE A 23 16.34 41.97 -11.91
N ASP A 24 15.67 42.57 -10.93
CA ASP A 24 16.06 43.86 -10.37
C ASP A 24 17.42 43.70 -9.67
N LEU A 25 18.49 44.03 -10.38
CA LEU A 25 19.88 43.85 -9.94
C LEU A 25 20.29 44.80 -8.81
N GLU A 26 19.57 45.89 -8.58
CA GLU A 26 19.91 46.88 -7.54
C GLU A 26 19.53 46.41 -6.12
N ASN A 27 18.56 45.50 -5.99
CA ASN A 27 18.07 45.03 -4.69
C ASN A 27 18.51 43.59 -4.31
N ILE A 28 19.40 42.95 -5.09
CA ILE A 28 19.88 41.60 -4.77
C ILE A 28 20.72 41.61 -3.48
N GLY A 29 21.57 42.62 -3.28
CA GLY A 29 22.45 42.70 -2.10
C GLY A 29 21.65 42.75 -0.78
N SER A 30 20.70 43.68 -0.68
CA SER A 30 19.89 43.92 0.51
C SER A 30 18.92 42.76 0.83
N ARG A 31 18.21 42.22 -0.18
CA ARG A 31 17.34 41.05 0.00
C ARG A 31 18.10 39.79 0.36
N THR A 32 19.26 39.56 -0.25
CA THR A 32 20.09 38.38 0.05
C THR A 32 20.68 38.49 1.46
N GLU A 33 21.08 39.69 1.89
CA GLU A 33 21.58 39.94 3.24
C GLU A 33 20.50 39.79 4.32
N GLU A 34 19.27 40.24 4.09
CA GLU A 34 18.12 39.99 4.98
C GLU A 34 17.72 38.52 5.05
N THR A 35 17.79 37.79 3.93
CA THR A 35 17.46 36.36 3.89
C THR A 35 18.53 35.51 4.58
N LEU A 36 19.81 35.91 4.47
CA LEU A 36 20.95 35.30 5.17
C LEU A 36 20.98 35.61 6.67
N LYS A 37 20.31 36.67 7.13
CA LYS A 37 20.12 36.98 8.57
C LYS A 37 19.08 36.09 9.26
N LYS A 38 18.18 35.43 8.51
CA LYS A 38 17.19 34.49 9.06
C LYS A 38 17.84 33.13 9.32
N ASN A 39 17.37 32.42 10.35
CA ASN A 39 17.83 31.07 10.62
C ASN A 39 17.48 30.16 9.42
N PRO A 40 18.47 29.56 8.76
CA PRO A 40 18.25 28.89 7.49
C PRO A 40 17.59 27.53 7.63
N PHE A 41 17.68 26.91 8.80
CA PHE A 41 17.17 25.58 9.05
C PHE A 41 16.03 25.63 10.06
N SER A 42 14.93 24.95 9.76
CA SER A 42 13.90 24.66 10.75
C SER A 42 13.56 23.18 10.74
N ILE A 43 13.27 22.60 11.89
CA ILE A 43 12.74 21.23 11.99
C ILE A 43 11.44 21.27 12.78
N SER A 44 10.44 20.54 12.31
CA SER A 44 9.18 20.32 13.03
C SER A 44 8.59 18.96 12.68
N GLY A 45 7.52 18.54 13.35
CA GLY A 45 6.80 17.30 13.01
C GLY A 45 6.61 16.38 14.21
N SER A 46 6.57 15.07 13.98
CA SER A 46 6.47 14.08 15.05
C SER A 46 7.15 12.75 14.73
N ALA A 47 7.60 12.06 15.77
CA ALA A 47 8.10 10.69 15.72
C ALA A 47 7.38 9.88 16.79
N SER A 48 6.93 8.68 16.43
CA SER A 48 6.09 7.82 17.26
C SER A 48 6.59 6.38 17.24
N ALA A 49 6.51 5.73 18.40
CA ALA A 49 6.78 4.32 18.59
C ALA A 49 5.62 3.72 19.37
N ASN A 50 4.99 2.70 18.79
CA ASN A 50 3.84 2.02 19.39
C ASN A 50 4.11 0.51 19.44
N GLY A 51 3.63 -0.13 20.50
CA GLY A 51 3.69 -1.58 20.71
C GLY A 51 2.29 -2.11 20.99
N VAL A 52 1.95 -3.25 20.39
CA VAL A 52 0.67 -3.93 20.60
C VAL A 52 0.93 -5.37 21.00
N TYR A 53 0.28 -5.79 22.08
CA TYR A 53 0.25 -7.15 22.58
C TYR A 53 -1.20 -7.63 22.66
N THR A 54 -1.45 -8.83 22.13
CA THR A 54 -2.77 -9.45 22.18
C THR A 54 -2.65 -10.87 22.67
N HIS A 55 -3.37 -11.16 23.75
CA HIS A 55 -3.48 -12.48 24.34
C HIS A 55 -4.93 -12.92 24.31
N SER A 56 -5.19 -14.14 23.83
CA SER A 56 -6.52 -14.73 23.84
C SER A 56 -6.47 -16.16 24.35
N SER A 57 -7.45 -16.50 25.18
CA SER A 57 -7.62 -17.87 25.67
C SER A 57 -9.10 -18.25 25.71
N GLU A 58 -9.38 -19.53 25.52
CA GLU A 58 -10.70 -20.13 25.53
C GLU A 58 -10.66 -21.41 26.35
N ASN A 59 -11.61 -21.55 27.29
CA ASN A 59 -11.67 -22.66 28.23
C ASN A 59 -10.34 -22.91 28.98
N GLY A 60 -9.58 -21.85 29.23
CA GLY A 60 -8.27 -21.92 29.90
C GLY A 60 -7.11 -22.30 28.99
N GLN A 61 -7.35 -22.56 27.69
CA GLN A 61 -6.31 -22.86 26.70
C GLN A 61 -6.02 -21.62 25.84
N VAL A 62 -4.75 -21.35 25.55
CA VAL A 62 -4.36 -20.21 24.71
C VAL A 62 -4.74 -20.53 23.25
N VAL A 63 -5.63 -19.72 22.67
CA VAL A 63 -6.14 -19.92 21.29
C VAL A 63 -5.27 -19.21 20.27
N GLN A 64 -4.80 -18.00 20.59
CA GLN A 64 -3.94 -17.24 19.71
C GLN A 64 -2.91 -16.47 20.54
N ASN A 65 -1.64 -16.87 20.42
CA ASN A 65 -0.50 -16.08 20.90
C ASN A 65 -0.02 -15.18 19.76
N THR A 66 -0.57 -13.97 19.68
CA THR A 66 -0.17 -13.04 18.62
C THR A 66 1.20 -12.46 19.00
N PRO A 67 2.24 -12.58 18.16
CA PRO A 67 3.55 -12.05 18.48
C PRO A 67 3.48 -10.53 18.68
N PHE A 68 4.29 -10.00 19.61
CA PHE A 68 4.37 -8.56 19.86
C PHE A 68 4.61 -7.78 18.56
N LEU A 69 3.73 -6.83 18.28
CA LEU A 69 3.81 -5.97 17.11
C LEU A 69 4.34 -4.60 17.50
N TYR A 70 5.27 -4.07 16.72
CA TYR A 70 5.73 -2.69 16.87
C TYR A 70 5.42 -1.85 15.62
N PHE A 71 5.21 -0.56 15.83
CA PHE A 71 5.00 0.44 14.80
C PHE A 71 5.85 1.67 15.10
N LEU A 72 6.86 1.91 14.28
CA LEU A 72 7.66 3.14 14.29
C LEU A 72 7.18 4.02 13.14
N SER A 73 6.63 5.18 13.43
CA SER A 73 6.13 6.09 12.39
C SER A 73 6.41 7.54 12.73
N GLY A 74 6.55 8.39 11.72
CA GLY A 74 6.74 9.81 11.96
C GLY A 74 6.55 10.63 10.70
N ASN A 75 6.33 11.92 10.90
CA ASN A 75 6.26 12.94 9.85
C ASN A 75 7.17 14.09 10.29
N ILE A 76 8.33 14.22 9.67
CA ILE A 76 9.33 15.25 9.98
C ILE A 76 9.34 16.25 8.84
N ASN A 77 9.17 17.53 9.14
CA ASN A 77 9.27 18.62 8.19
C ASN A 77 10.60 19.35 8.39
N LEU A 78 11.47 19.28 7.39
CA LEU A 78 12.73 20.03 7.37
C LEU A 78 12.53 21.28 6.50
N GLY A 79 12.67 22.45 7.08
CA GLY A 79 12.73 23.73 6.37
C GLY A 79 14.18 24.13 6.12
N ILE A 80 14.50 24.48 4.87
CA ILE A 80 15.79 25.04 4.48
C ILE A 80 15.53 26.29 3.65
N TYR A 81 15.55 27.48 4.27
CA TYR A 81 15.07 28.73 3.66
C TYR A 81 13.65 28.57 3.05
N ASN A 82 13.53 28.63 1.71
CA ASN A 82 12.28 28.47 0.97
C ASN A 82 11.97 27.02 0.60
N TRP A 83 12.82 26.07 0.98
CA TRP A 83 12.56 24.64 0.85
C TRP A 83 11.81 24.14 2.08
N THR A 84 10.79 23.31 1.84
CA THR A 84 10.14 22.50 2.88
C THR A 84 10.22 21.06 2.43
N ILE A 85 10.76 20.17 3.25
CA ILE A 85 10.97 18.77 2.96
C ILE A 85 10.24 17.95 4.01
N PRO A 86 8.94 17.68 3.81
CA PRO A 86 8.21 16.66 4.55
C PRO A 86 8.79 15.29 4.25
N PHE A 87 9.10 14.56 5.30
CA PHE A 87 9.59 13.21 5.31
C PHE A 87 8.66 12.37 6.18
N SER A 88 8.08 11.32 5.64
CA SER A 88 7.24 10.40 6.39
C SER A 88 7.79 8.99 6.32
N TYR A 89 7.79 8.29 7.46
CA TYR A 89 8.22 6.90 7.53
C TYR A 89 7.21 6.07 8.32
N ARG A 90 7.14 4.79 7.98
CA ARG A 90 6.41 3.77 8.74
C ARG A 90 7.19 2.47 8.69
N PHE A 91 7.57 1.92 9.83
CA PHE A 91 8.24 0.64 9.98
C PHE A 91 7.47 -0.24 10.96
N THR A 92 7.29 -1.51 10.62
CA THR A 92 6.63 -2.49 11.46
C THR A 92 7.13 -3.90 11.17
N ASN A 93 7.13 -4.77 12.18
CA ASN A 93 7.35 -6.20 12.02
C ASN A 93 6.10 -6.98 11.58
N GLN A 94 4.93 -6.34 11.50
CA GLN A 94 3.67 -7.03 11.15
C GLN A 94 3.80 -7.84 9.85
N GLY A 95 4.52 -7.29 8.86
CA GLY A 95 4.72 -7.96 7.57
C GLY A 95 5.44 -9.30 7.64
N SER A 96 6.43 -9.45 8.51
CA SER A 96 7.19 -10.70 8.67
C SER A 96 6.48 -11.73 9.55
N LYS A 97 5.33 -11.37 10.15
CA LYS A 97 4.51 -12.27 10.96
C LYS A 97 3.42 -12.97 10.15
N PHE A 98 3.25 -12.61 8.87
CA PHE A 98 2.38 -13.38 7.97
C PHE A 98 3.10 -14.63 7.46
N GLY A 99 2.39 -15.76 7.41
CA GLY A 99 2.88 -17.00 6.79
C GLY A 99 2.76 -17.04 5.26
N TYR A 100 2.45 -15.91 4.62
CA TYR A 100 2.22 -15.80 3.18
C TYR A 100 2.70 -14.44 2.64
N GLN A 101 2.89 -14.35 1.33
CA GLN A 101 3.38 -13.14 0.67
C GLN A 101 2.23 -12.23 0.21
N ILE A 102 2.42 -10.92 0.37
CA ILE A 102 1.42 -9.89 0.02
C ILE A 102 1.98 -8.83 -0.93
N PRO A 103 1.22 -8.30 -1.91
CA PRO A 103 1.75 -7.49 -3.02
C PRO A 103 2.11 -6.04 -2.68
N PHE A 104 1.96 -5.62 -1.43
CA PHE A 104 2.30 -4.27 -0.97
C PHE A 104 3.42 -4.29 0.08
N LYS A 105 3.95 -3.10 0.40
CA LYS A 105 4.95 -2.90 1.45
C LYS A 105 4.32 -2.37 2.72
N PHE A 106 4.67 -2.97 3.86
CA PHE A 106 4.37 -2.45 5.19
C PHE A 106 5.30 -1.30 5.58
N ASN A 107 6.59 -1.48 5.28
CA ASN A 107 7.63 -0.51 5.56
C ASN A 107 7.71 0.51 4.41
N ARG A 108 7.60 1.79 4.74
CA ARG A 108 7.47 2.87 3.75
C ARG A 108 8.30 4.06 4.15
N LEU A 109 8.84 4.70 3.12
CA LEU A 109 9.59 5.94 3.23
C LEU A 109 9.15 6.88 2.12
N SER A 110 8.72 8.09 2.48
CA SER A 110 8.20 9.06 1.52
C SER A 110 8.80 10.44 1.80
N LEU A 111 9.25 11.12 0.76
CA LEU A 111 9.79 12.47 0.82
C LEU A 111 9.04 13.37 -0.15
N HIS A 112 8.67 14.57 0.29
CA HIS A 112 7.89 15.51 -0.50
C HIS A 112 8.54 16.90 -0.61
N PRO A 113 9.83 17.02 -1.02
CA PRO A 113 10.52 18.29 -1.06
C PRO A 113 9.78 19.30 -1.95
N LYS A 114 9.48 20.46 -1.38
CA LYS A 114 8.78 21.56 -2.01
C LYS A 114 9.63 22.81 -1.97
N TYR A 115 9.79 23.44 -3.13
CA TYR A 115 10.41 24.74 -3.28
C TYR A 115 9.48 25.64 -4.09
N LYS A 116 8.89 26.65 -3.45
CA LYS A 116 7.90 27.55 -4.05
C LYS A 116 6.77 26.72 -4.71
N TRP A 117 6.65 26.79 -6.03
CA TRP A 117 5.64 26.13 -6.85
C TRP A 117 6.04 24.73 -7.35
N ILE A 118 7.25 24.26 -7.02
CA ILE A 118 7.78 22.95 -7.41
C ILE A 118 7.67 22.01 -6.22
N GLN A 119 6.99 20.88 -6.37
CA GLN A 119 6.90 19.84 -5.36
C GLN A 119 7.29 18.50 -5.97
N ALA A 120 8.31 17.84 -5.43
CA ALA A 120 8.65 16.48 -5.83
C ALA A 120 8.10 15.48 -4.82
N HIS A 121 7.89 14.26 -5.26
CA HIS A 121 7.44 13.11 -4.47
C HIS A 121 8.45 12.00 -4.70
N ILE A 122 9.06 11.45 -3.65
CA ILE A 122 10.16 10.48 -3.78
C ILE A 122 9.95 9.35 -2.76
N GLY A 123 10.13 8.10 -3.19
CA GLY A 123 10.01 6.91 -2.33
C GLY A 123 8.71 6.17 -2.56
N ASP A 124 8.10 5.66 -1.48
CA ASP A 124 6.79 5.01 -1.50
C ASP A 124 5.69 6.06 -1.36
N VAL A 125 5.23 6.61 -2.48
CA VAL A 125 4.31 7.76 -2.55
C VAL A 125 3.02 7.39 -3.28
N SER A 126 2.03 8.28 -3.23
CA SER A 126 0.85 8.23 -4.08
C SER A 126 0.56 9.62 -4.65
N MET A 127 -0.08 9.63 -5.83
CA MET A 127 -0.61 10.84 -6.47
C MET A 127 -2.00 10.49 -7.02
N SER A 128 -2.79 11.50 -7.42
CA SER A 128 -4.10 11.28 -8.03
C SER A 128 -4.33 12.28 -9.15
N PHE A 129 -4.66 11.78 -10.34
CA PHE A 129 -4.93 12.57 -11.53
C PHE A 129 -6.43 12.65 -11.84
N SER A 130 -7.09 11.49 -11.91
CA SER A 130 -8.54 11.34 -12.11
C SER A 130 -8.98 9.92 -11.69
N PRO A 131 -10.24 9.73 -11.24
CA PRO A 131 -10.81 8.41 -10.95
C PRO A 131 -10.76 7.40 -12.11
N TYR A 132 -10.73 7.88 -13.37
CA TYR A 132 -10.72 7.01 -14.56
C TYR A 132 -9.32 6.66 -15.05
N THR A 133 -8.27 7.31 -14.54
CA THR A 133 -6.87 7.12 -14.97
C THR A 133 -6.01 6.63 -13.81
N PHE A 134 -5.21 7.50 -13.20
CA PHE A 134 -4.39 7.20 -12.03
C PHE A 134 -5.01 7.83 -10.78
N ASN A 135 -5.40 7.02 -9.79
CA ASN A 135 -6.15 7.46 -8.63
C ASN A 135 -5.66 6.80 -7.32
N GLY A 136 -4.80 7.50 -6.59
CA GLY A 136 -4.39 7.13 -5.23
C GLY A 136 -3.60 5.81 -5.12
N LEU A 137 -3.27 5.17 -6.24
CA LEU A 137 -2.47 3.95 -6.26
C LEU A 137 -1.06 4.27 -5.76
N GLN A 138 -0.58 3.47 -4.80
CA GLN A 138 0.75 3.66 -4.24
C GLN A 138 1.81 3.12 -5.18
N PHE A 139 2.94 3.81 -5.26
CA PHE A 139 4.06 3.40 -6.10
C PHE A 139 5.39 3.71 -5.43
N THR A 140 6.40 2.88 -5.70
CA THR A 140 7.80 3.17 -5.34
C THR A 140 8.46 3.87 -6.52
N GLY A 141 8.76 5.15 -6.40
CA GLY A 141 9.35 5.93 -7.49
C GLY A 141 9.41 7.42 -7.22
N GLY A 142 9.19 8.19 -8.29
CA GLY A 142 9.25 9.65 -8.29
C GLY A 142 8.01 10.30 -8.89
N GLY A 143 7.65 11.46 -8.38
CA GLY A 143 6.61 12.34 -8.92
C GLY A 143 7.04 13.80 -8.84
N LEU A 144 6.44 14.65 -9.67
CA LEU A 144 6.72 16.08 -9.73
C LEU A 144 5.42 16.83 -9.98
N GLU A 145 5.13 17.85 -9.19
CA GLU A 145 4.02 18.78 -9.37
C GLU A 145 4.56 20.20 -9.51
N LEU A 146 4.17 20.85 -10.59
CA LEU A 146 4.51 22.23 -10.91
C LEU A 146 3.21 23.04 -10.86
N ASN A 147 3.11 23.91 -9.86
CA ASN A 147 1.93 24.73 -9.57
C ASN A 147 2.31 26.23 -9.51
N PRO A 148 2.80 26.82 -10.62
CA PRO A 148 3.23 28.23 -10.62
C PRO A 148 2.09 29.16 -10.20
N GLU A 149 2.38 30.12 -9.34
CA GLU A 149 1.37 31.05 -8.82
C GLU A 149 0.91 32.07 -9.87
N LYS A 150 1.81 32.47 -10.78
CA LYS A 150 1.55 33.52 -11.79
C LYS A 150 1.10 32.96 -13.15
N PHE A 151 1.38 31.69 -13.41
CA PHE A 151 1.07 31.06 -14.69
C PHE A 151 -0.09 30.09 -14.51
N PRO A 152 -1.12 30.14 -15.37
CA PRO A 152 -2.29 29.27 -15.24
C PRO A 152 -2.00 27.80 -15.57
N VAL A 153 -0.84 27.48 -16.13
CA VAL A 153 -0.49 26.11 -16.52
C VAL A 153 0.13 25.34 -15.36
N LYS A 154 -0.47 24.19 -15.02
CA LYS A 154 0.01 23.26 -14.00
C LYS A 154 0.34 21.91 -14.62
N VAL A 155 1.38 21.28 -14.10
CA VAL A 155 1.90 20.00 -14.61
C VAL A 155 2.11 19.04 -13.46
N SER A 156 1.63 17.81 -13.58
CA SER A 156 1.94 16.72 -12.66
C SER A 156 2.51 15.54 -13.43
N LEU A 157 3.62 14.98 -12.98
CA LEU A 157 4.29 13.83 -13.58
C LEU A 157 4.49 12.76 -12.50
N MET A 158 4.40 11.49 -12.89
CA MET A 158 4.69 10.36 -12.01
C MET A 158 5.36 9.23 -12.78
N GLY A 159 6.21 8.47 -12.09
CA GLY A 159 6.89 7.31 -12.64
C GLY A 159 7.44 6.41 -11.55
N GLY A 160 7.13 5.12 -11.61
CA GLY A 160 7.65 4.16 -10.63
C GLY A 160 7.05 2.78 -10.73
N ARG A 161 7.44 1.94 -9.78
CA ARG A 161 6.92 0.58 -9.64
C ARG A 161 5.59 0.61 -8.88
N LEU A 162 4.51 0.22 -9.56
CA LEU A 162 3.15 0.17 -9.03
C LEU A 162 2.88 -1.13 -8.26
N GLN A 163 3.54 -2.22 -8.66
CA GLN A 163 3.32 -3.55 -8.10
C GLN A 163 4.66 -4.29 -8.05
N LYS A 164 4.96 -4.90 -6.91
CA LYS A 164 6.16 -5.75 -6.77
C LYS A 164 5.88 -7.14 -7.29
N VAL A 165 6.93 -7.86 -7.68
CA VAL A 165 6.84 -9.28 -7.99
C VAL A 165 6.50 -10.10 -6.73
N ILE A 166 5.64 -11.11 -6.89
CA ILE A 166 5.43 -12.19 -5.93
C ILE A 166 5.53 -13.50 -6.67
N GLU A 167 6.49 -14.32 -6.24
CA GLU A 167 6.69 -15.65 -6.79
C GLU A 167 5.56 -16.59 -6.40
N TYR A 168 5.29 -17.56 -7.26
CA TYR A 168 4.42 -18.68 -6.91
C TYR A 168 5.17 -19.60 -5.93
N ASP A 169 4.64 -19.74 -4.71
CA ASP A 169 5.22 -20.57 -3.64
C ASP A 169 4.34 -21.77 -3.25
N GLY A 170 3.24 -22.00 -3.98
CA GLY A 170 2.26 -23.06 -3.68
C GLY A 170 1.34 -22.78 -2.50
N ASN A 171 1.54 -21.69 -1.74
CA ASN A 171 0.65 -21.32 -0.65
C ASN A 171 -0.68 -20.78 -1.22
N PRO A 172 -1.84 -21.36 -0.86
CA PRO A 172 -3.14 -20.88 -1.33
C PRO A 172 -3.46 -19.42 -0.96
N GLN A 173 -2.82 -18.88 0.09
CA GLN A 173 -2.98 -17.50 0.54
C GLN A 173 -2.08 -16.51 -0.20
N THR A 174 -1.03 -16.98 -0.89
CA THR A 174 -0.14 -16.16 -1.70
C THR A 174 -0.74 -15.99 -3.10
N VAL A 175 -1.01 -14.75 -3.50
CA VAL A 175 -1.41 -14.42 -4.88
C VAL A 175 -0.16 -13.98 -5.66
N PRO A 176 0.35 -14.78 -6.60
CA PRO A 176 1.54 -14.43 -7.35
C PRO A 176 1.26 -13.28 -8.31
N THR A 177 2.27 -12.45 -8.55
CA THR A 177 2.10 -11.20 -9.32
C THR A 177 3.34 -10.82 -10.10
N TYR A 178 3.16 -10.25 -11.28
CA TYR A 178 4.24 -9.66 -12.08
C TYR A 178 4.67 -8.30 -11.52
N GLU A 179 5.93 -7.94 -11.74
CA GLU A 179 6.39 -6.58 -11.49
C GLU A 179 5.75 -5.60 -12.49
N ARG A 180 5.05 -4.58 -11.97
CA ARG A 180 4.39 -3.55 -12.79
C ARG A 180 5.08 -2.20 -12.66
N TRP A 181 5.35 -1.58 -13.80
CA TRP A 181 5.79 -0.18 -13.87
C TRP A 181 4.70 0.70 -14.46
N GLY A 182 4.61 1.92 -13.96
CA GLY A 182 3.67 2.91 -14.46
C GLY A 182 4.26 4.30 -14.56
N TYR A 183 3.77 5.06 -15.51
CA TYR A 183 4.15 6.43 -15.81
C TYR A 183 2.91 7.25 -16.12
N GLY A 184 2.84 8.48 -15.66
CA GLY A 184 1.71 9.34 -15.94
C GLY A 184 2.08 10.81 -16.00
N ALA A 185 1.30 11.55 -16.77
CA ALA A 185 1.40 12.99 -16.93
C ALA A 185 0.00 13.61 -16.94
N LYS A 186 -0.17 14.70 -16.19
CA LYS A 186 -1.35 15.55 -16.19
C LYS A 186 -0.91 16.97 -16.52
N LEU A 187 -1.53 17.55 -17.55
CA LEU A 187 -1.33 18.93 -17.95
C LEU A 187 -2.67 19.63 -17.83
N MET A 188 -2.70 20.79 -17.18
CA MET A 188 -3.93 21.57 -17.05
C MET A 188 -3.65 23.06 -17.13
N TYR A 189 -4.55 23.78 -17.78
CA TYR A 189 -4.69 25.22 -17.71
C TYR A 189 -5.80 25.54 -16.70
N LYS A 190 -5.52 26.38 -15.71
CA LYS A 190 -6.45 26.78 -14.66
C LYS A 190 -6.34 28.27 -14.35
N ASN A 191 -7.43 28.99 -14.54
CA ASN A 191 -7.66 30.33 -14.01
C ASN A 191 -8.93 30.30 -13.11
N ASP A 192 -9.49 31.47 -12.79
CA ASP A 192 -10.62 31.55 -11.84
C ASP A 192 -11.92 30.94 -12.39
N ASP A 193 -12.12 31.01 -13.71
CA ASP A 193 -13.36 30.62 -14.40
C ASP A 193 -13.24 29.31 -15.18
N ILE A 194 -12.05 28.97 -15.68
CA ILE A 194 -11.78 27.85 -16.57
C ILE A 194 -10.70 26.95 -15.98
N GLU A 195 -10.97 25.65 -16.00
CA GLU A 195 -9.99 24.59 -15.77
C GLU A 195 -10.12 23.56 -16.88
N VAL A 196 -9.12 23.43 -17.74
CA VAL A 196 -9.11 22.46 -18.86
C VAL A 196 -7.78 21.73 -18.88
N GLY A 197 -7.80 20.43 -19.16
CA GLY A 197 -6.58 19.66 -19.14
C GLY A 197 -6.70 18.29 -19.78
N GLY A 198 -5.54 17.63 -19.85
CA GLY A 198 -5.39 16.27 -20.34
C GLY A 198 -4.55 15.42 -19.39
N ILE A 199 -4.83 14.13 -19.36
CA ILE A 199 -4.13 13.12 -18.57
C ILE A 199 -3.70 11.98 -19.48
N LEU A 200 -2.46 11.54 -19.31
CA LEU A 200 -1.89 10.34 -19.91
C LEU A 200 -1.41 9.45 -18.78
N PHE A 201 -1.72 8.16 -18.82
CA PHE A 201 -1.17 7.19 -17.87
C PHE A 201 -0.96 5.84 -18.55
N PHE A 202 0.22 5.27 -18.37
CA PHE A 202 0.67 4.02 -18.95
C PHE A 202 1.13 3.09 -17.83
N ALA A 203 0.75 1.82 -17.90
CA ALA A 203 1.24 0.81 -16.98
C ALA A 203 1.43 -0.52 -17.70
N LYS A 204 2.51 -1.23 -17.36
CA LYS A 204 2.86 -2.50 -18.00
C LYS A 204 3.57 -3.45 -17.03
N ASP A 205 3.13 -4.70 -17.05
CA ASP A 205 3.78 -5.81 -16.36
C ASP A 205 5.02 -6.26 -17.14
N LYS A 206 6.07 -6.64 -16.41
CA LYS A 206 7.26 -7.27 -16.99
C LYS A 206 7.06 -8.78 -17.04
N PRO A 207 6.91 -9.42 -18.23
CA PRO A 207 6.65 -10.86 -18.32
C PRO A 207 7.77 -11.71 -17.69
N ASN A 208 9.01 -11.25 -17.78
CA ASN A 208 10.19 -11.95 -17.28
C ASN A 208 10.58 -11.54 -15.85
N SER A 209 9.63 -11.04 -15.05
CA SER A 209 9.93 -10.64 -13.65
C SER A 209 9.98 -11.79 -12.67
N LEU A 210 9.34 -12.92 -13.01
CA LEU A 210 9.19 -14.08 -12.13
C LEU A 210 10.32 -15.08 -12.39
N VAL A 211 10.83 -15.68 -11.32
CA VAL A 211 11.77 -16.80 -11.37
C VAL A 211 11.02 -18.12 -11.56
N MET A 212 9.88 -18.28 -10.88
CA MET A 212 9.00 -19.43 -11.04
C MET A 212 7.80 -19.03 -11.90
N PRO A 213 7.54 -19.70 -13.04
CA PRO A 213 6.36 -19.41 -13.82
C PRO A 213 5.12 -19.69 -12.98
N ILE A 214 4.13 -18.80 -13.09
CA ILE A 214 2.82 -19.03 -12.50
C ILE A 214 2.17 -20.19 -13.27
N PRO A 215 1.67 -21.25 -12.60
CA PRO A 215 0.96 -22.32 -13.28
C PRO A 215 -0.20 -21.77 -14.10
N ASP A 216 -0.37 -22.25 -15.34
CA ASP A 216 -1.42 -21.78 -16.25
C ASP A 216 -2.82 -21.91 -15.64
N GLU A 217 -3.04 -22.87 -14.74
CA GLU A 217 -4.28 -23.03 -13.98
C GLU A 217 -4.69 -21.79 -13.18
N LYS A 218 -3.73 -20.93 -12.78
CA LYS A 218 -4.00 -19.69 -12.04
C LYS A 218 -4.44 -18.54 -12.95
N LYS A 219 -4.09 -18.58 -14.23
CA LYS A 219 -4.59 -17.66 -15.28
C LYS A 219 -4.27 -16.20 -14.99
N ILE A 220 -3.09 -16.01 -14.42
CA ILE A 220 -2.50 -14.71 -14.15
C ILE A 220 -1.47 -14.50 -15.25
N TYR A 221 -1.79 -13.61 -16.18
CA TYR A 221 -0.93 -13.26 -17.31
C TYR A 221 -0.51 -11.78 -17.20
N PRO A 222 0.63 -11.39 -17.77
CA PRO A 222 1.11 -10.01 -17.69
C PRO A 222 0.16 -9.05 -18.41
N LEU A 223 -0.15 -7.91 -17.79
CA LEU A 223 -1.09 -6.91 -18.28
C LEU A 223 -0.41 -5.64 -18.80
N GLU A 224 -1.07 -4.98 -19.75
CA GLU A 224 -0.71 -3.67 -20.30
C GLU A 224 -1.95 -2.75 -20.30
N ASN A 225 -1.73 -1.47 -20.00
CA ASN A 225 -2.77 -0.47 -20.02
C ASN A 225 -2.26 0.92 -20.39
N GLN A 226 -3.01 1.62 -21.24
CA GLN A 226 -2.80 3.00 -21.63
C GLN A 226 -4.11 3.75 -21.44
N THR A 227 -4.11 4.82 -20.64
CA THR A 227 -5.29 5.63 -20.38
C THR A 227 -5.04 7.07 -20.77
N TYR A 228 -6.05 7.66 -21.40
CA TYR A 228 -6.06 9.03 -21.89
C TYR A 228 -7.31 9.69 -21.32
N SER A 229 -7.21 10.90 -20.80
CA SER A 229 -8.39 11.65 -20.36
C SER A 229 -8.29 13.11 -20.77
N LEU A 230 -9.41 13.70 -21.17
CA LEU A 230 -9.60 15.13 -21.36
C LEU A 230 -10.67 15.59 -20.39
N PHE A 231 -10.39 16.65 -19.64
CA PHE A 231 -11.33 17.21 -18.68
C PHE A 231 -11.41 18.72 -18.81
N GLY A 232 -12.58 19.25 -18.47
CA GLY A 232 -12.92 20.66 -18.56
C GLY A 232 -13.89 21.05 -17.47
N LYS A 233 -13.74 22.25 -16.96
CA LYS A 233 -14.62 22.90 -16.00
C LYS A 233 -14.67 24.37 -16.34
N TYR A 234 -15.87 24.92 -16.43
CA TYR A 234 -16.11 26.28 -16.83
C TYR A 234 -17.20 26.91 -15.96
N LYS A 235 -16.94 28.12 -15.47
CA LYS A 235 -17.88 28.94 -14.72
C LYS A 235 -18.34 30.10 -15.61
N PRO A 236 -19.36 29.91 -16.48
CA PRO A 236 -19.86 31.00 -17.31
C PRO A 236 -20.42 32.17 -16.49
N LEU A 237 -20.91 31.88 -15.29
CA LEU A 237 -21.48 32.83 -14.33
C LEU A 237 -21.02 32.43 -12.93
N HIS A 238 -20.93 33.38 -12.00
CA HIS A 238 -20.53 33.11 -10.60
C HIS A 238 -21.40 32.06 -9.88
N PHE A 239 -22.62 31.83 -10.38
CA PHE A 239 -23.57 30.86 -9.83
C PHE A 239 -23.76 29.60 -10.70
N VAL A 240 -23.03 29.45 -11.82
CA VAL A 240 -23.13 28.27 -12.71
C VAL A 240 -21.74 27.69 -12.94
N GLU A 241 -21.62 26.38 -12.79
CA GLU A 241 -20.39 25.64 -13.04
C GLU A 241 -20.70 24.40 -13.89
N VAL A 242 -20.14 24.34 -15.08
CA VAL A 242 -20.24 23.19 -15.99
C VAL A 242 -18.93 22.42 -15.94
N PHE A 243 -18.97 21.10 -15.87
CA PHE A 243 -17.77 20.26 -15.92
C PHE A 243 -17.99 19.02 -16.78
N GLY A 244 -16.90 18.46 -17.28
CA GLY A 244 -16.88 17.30 -18.16
C GLY A 244 -15.52 16.61 -18.12
N GLU A 245 -15.52 15.28 -18.20
CA GLU A 245 -14.34 14.45 -18.40
C GLU A 245 -14.70 13.30 -19.36
N TYR A 246 -13.83 13.06 -20.33
CA TYR A 246 -13.86 11.91 -21.21
C TYR A 246 -12.56 11.15 -21.07
N ALA A 247 -12.63 9.88 -20.69
CA ALA A 247 -11.49 9.01 -20.52
C ALA A 247 -11.58 7.79 -21.46
N LEU A 248 -10.44 7.39 -22.01
CA LEU A 248 -10.27 6.23 -22.87
C LEU A 248 -9.21 5.32 -22.25
N SER A 249 -9.54 4.05 -22.04
CA SER A 249 -8.62 3.02 -21.59
C SER A 249 -8.40 1.98 -22.68
N MET A 250 -7.14 1.82 -23.09
CA MET A 250 -6.66 0.75 -23.94
C MET A 250 -6.05 -0.32 -23.04
N PHE A 251 -6.64 -1.51 -23.00
CA PHE A 251 -6.27 -2.57 -22.07
C PHE A 251 -6.09 -3.91 -22.80
N SER A 252 -5.01 -4.63 -22.48
CA SER A 252 -4.77 -6.00 -22.97
C SER A 252 -3.82 -6.78 -22.06
N TYR A 253 -3.68 -8.07 -22.35
CA TYR A 253 -2.51 -8.83 -21.97
C TYR A 253 -1.30 -8.38 -22.79
N VAL A 254 -0.10 -8.49 -22.22
CA VAL A 254 1.14 -8.15 -22.92
C VAL A 254 1.28 -9.05 -24.15
N ASN A 255 1.57 -8.46 -25.31
CA ASN A 255 1.64 -9.08 -26.64
C ASN A 255 0.30 -9.39 -27.32
N GLU A 256 -0.83 -9.00 -26.72
CA GLU A 256 -2.14 -9.04 -27.37
C GLU A 256 -2.59 -7.66 -27.86
N THR A 257 -3.50 -7.63 -28.83
CA THR A 257 -4.10 -6.41 -29.34
C THR A 257 -4.94 -5.71 -28.26
N PRO A 258 -4.67 -4.42 -27.94
CA PRO A 258 -5.45 -3.64 -26.98
C PRO A 258 -6.93 -3.52 -27.35
N LYS A 259 -7.80 -3.63 -26.35
CA LYS A 259 -9.22 -3.29 -26.45
C LYS A 259 -9.46 -1.91 -25.83
N ASN A 260 -10.35 -1.14 -26.45
CA ASN A 260 -10.63 0.24 -26.08
C ASN A 260 -11.96 0.35 -25.33
N TYR A 261 -11.94 1.04 -24.20
CA TYR A 261 -13.11 1.27 -23.36
C TYR A 261 -13.18 2.74 -22.95
N ALA A 262 -14.37 3.34 -22.98
CA ALA A 262 -14.56 4.75 -22.68
C ALA A 262 -15.28 4.98 -21.35
N ALA A 263 -15.02 6.11 -20.71
CA ALA A 263 -15.75 6.62 -19.57
C ALA A 263 -16.03 8.12 -19.76
N TYR A 264 -17.19 8.56 -19.29
CA TYR A 264 -17.71 9.92 -19.41
C TYR A 264 -18.22 10.38 -18.05
N ASN A 265 -17.96 11.63 -17.71
CA ASN A 265 -18.53 12.26 -16.52
C ASN A 265 -18.76 13.73 -16.80
N ALA A 266 -20.01 14.17 -16.82
CA ALA A 266 -20.36 15.56 -17.08
C ALA A 266 -21.42 16.04 -16.10
N GLY A 267 -21.45 17.34 -15.84
CA GLY A 267 -22.47 17.90 -14.98
C GLY A 267 -22.51 19.41 -14.99
N ILE A 268 -23.56 19.92 -14.35
CA ILE A 268 -23.80 21.34 -14.14
C ILE A 268 -24.21 21.55 -12.69
N ASN A 269 -23.54 22.48 -12.02
CA ASN A 269 -23.83 22.90 -10.65
C ASN A 269 -24.33 24.35 -10.65
N PHE A 270 -25.36 24.62 -9.88
CA PHE A 270 -25.98 25.92 -9.69
C PHE A 270 -25.86 26.34 -8.22
N LEU A 271 -25.35 27.55 -7.96
CA LEU A 271 -25.27 28.15 -6.62
C LEU A 271 -26.31 29.27 -6.51
N ILE A 272 -27.54 28.93 -6.14
CA ILE A 272 -28.67 29.86 -6.08
C ILE A 272 -28.82 30.36 -4.64
N GLY A 273 -28.14 31.47 -4.31
CA GLY A 273 -28.16 32.05 -2.97
C GLY A 273 -27.58 31.10 -1.91
N LYS A 274 -28.43 30.57 -1.02
CA LYS A 274 -28.04 29.59 0.01
C LYS A 274 -28.27 28.13 -0.39
N ALA A 275 -28.66 27.90 -1.65
CA ALA A 275 -28.89 26.58 -2.22
C ALA A 275 -27.80 26.21 -3.24
N ASN A 276 -27.44 24.93 -3.27
CA ASN A 276 -26.64 24.32 -4.31
C ASN A 276 -27.46 23.21 -4.98
N VAL A 277 -27.58 23.22 -6.30
CA VAL A 277 -28.27 22.17 -7.06
C VAL A 277 -27.36 21.73 -8.19
N GLY A 278 -27.10 20.43 -8.32
CA GLY A 278 -26.21 19.89 -9.34
C GLY A 278 -26.80 18.70 -10.07
N LEU A 279 -26.77 18.70 -11.39
CA LEU A 279 -27.10 17.55 -12.23
C LEU A 279 -25.81 16.93 -12.77
N ARG A 280 -25.64 15.62 -12.60
CA ARG A 280 -24.46 14.87 -13.06
C ARG A 280 -24.87 13.66 -13.87
N TYR A 281 -24.17 13.40 -14.97
CA TYR A 281 -24.24 12.22 -15.79
C TYR A 281 -22.88 11.53 -15.80
N GLU A 282 -22.84 10.25 -15.47
CA GLU A 282 -21.63 9.43 -15.49
C GLU A 282 -21.92 8.14 -16.24
N SER A 283 -21.03 7.75 -17.15
CA SER A 283 -21.15 6.52 -17.93
C SER A 283 -19.78 5.87 -18.07
N VAL A 284 -19.64 4.62 -17.68
CA VAL A 284 -18.41 3.85 -17.77
C VAL A 284 -18.69 2.58 -18.54
N ALA A 285 -17.98 2.41 -19.67
CA ALA A 285 -18.17 1.27 -20.54
C ALA A 285 -17.97 -0.07 -19.82
N PRO A 286 -18.60 -1.15 -20.32
CA PRO A 286 -18.29 -2.50 -19.88
C PRO A 286 -16.79 -2.77 -20.05
N ASP A 287 -16.21 -3.50 -19.11
CA ASP A 287 -14.79 -3.88 -19.09
C ASP A 287 -13.78 -2.72 -19.07
N TYR A 288 -14.23 -1.47 -18.89
CA TYR A 288 -13.33 -0.36 -18.60
C TYR A 288 -12.47 -0.71 -17.39
N LYS A 289 -11.15 -0.59 -17.54
CA LYS A 289 -10.19 -0.91 -16.51
C LYS A 289 -8.99 0.01 -16.61
N THR A 290 -8.54 0.53 -15.48
CA THR A 290 -7.25 1.21 -15.37
C THR A 290 -6.35 0.42 -14.42
N LEU A 291 -5.07 0.26 -14.77
CA LEU A 291 -4.06 -0.30 -13.88
C LEU A 291 -3.50 0.73 -12.89
N GLY A 292 -4.02 1.96 -12.90
CA GLY A 292 -3.63 3.09 -12.07
C GLY A 292 -4.49 3.33 -10.83
N ALA A 293 -5.43 2.44 -10.52
CA ALA A 293 -6.31 2.55 -9.35
C ALA A 293 -6.54 1.17 -8.70
N TYR A 294 -6.77 1.14 -7.38
CA TYR A 294 -7.14 -0.10 -6.68
C TYR A 294 -8.57 -0.56 -6.97
N TYR A 295 -9.48 0.41 -7.13
CA TYR A 295 -10.90 0.19 -7.34
C TYR A 295 -11.42 1.15 -8.40
N PHE A 296 -12.26 0.63 -9.29
CA PHE A 296 -12.99 1.40 -10.30
C PHE A 296 -14.33 0.70 -10.55
N VAL A 297 -15.36 1.48 -10.90
CA VAL A 297 -16.67 0.95 -11.29
C VAL A 297 -16.68 0.84 -12.81
N ASN A 298 -17.20 -0.26 -13.36
CA ASN A 298 -17.39 -0.46 -14.79
C ASN A 298 -18.81 -0.92 -15.12
N ASP A 299 -19.17 -0.87 -16.41
CA ASP A 299 -20.51 -1.18 -16.89
C ASP A 299 -21.61 -0.45 -16.10
N MET A 300 -21.52 0.87 -16.03
CA MET A 300 -22.42 1.68 -15.22
C MET A 300 -22.77 2.97 -15.96
N GLU A 301 -24.06 3.29 -16.02
CA GLU A 301 -24.53 4.64 -16.30
C GLU A 301 -25.32 5.16 -15.11
N ASN A 302 -25.10 6.41 -14.72
CA ASN A 302 -25.73 7.06 -13.59
C ASN A 302 -26.08 8.51 -13.91
N ILE A 303 -27.34 8.90 -13.71
CA ILE A 303 -27.80 10.29 -13.73
C ILE A 303 -28.17 10.65 -12.30
N THR A 304 -27.55 11.67 -11.71
CA THR A 304 -27.78 12.08 -10.32
C THR A 304 -28.08 13.58 -10.22
N LEU A 305 -29.17 13.90 -9.53
CA LEU A 305 -29.50 15.24 -9.05
C LEU A 305 -29.08 15.36 -7.59
N ASN A 306 -28.18 16.30 -7.29
CA ASN A 306 -27.73 16.65 -5.96
C ASN A 306 -28.34 18.00 -5.56
N GLY A 307 -28.65 18.16 -4.28
CA GLY A 307 -29.21 19.41 -3.74
C GLY A 307 -28.75 19.65 -2.31
N SER A 308 -28.46 20.89 -1.95
CA SER A 308 -28.33 21.31 -0.55
C SER A 308 -28.85 22.71 -0.36
N VAL A 309 -29.45 23.00 0.80
CA VAL A 309 -30.02 24.31 1.12
C VAL A 309 -29.89 24.60 2.62
N HIS A 310 -29.52 25.84 2.94
CA HIS A 310 -29.57 26.37 4.30
C HIS A 310 -30.82 27.24 4.47
N LEU A 311 -31.75 26.78 5.30
CA LEU A 311 -33.01 27.43 5.62
C LEU A 311 -32.95 28.13 6.99
N PHE A 312 -33.88 29.03 7.28
CA PHE A 312 -34.04 29.70 8.59
C PHE A 312 -32.73 30.29 9.14
N GLN A 313 -32.07 31.14 8.34
CA GLN A 313 -30.77 31.76 8.68
C GLN A 313 -29.64 30.76 9.00
N GLY A 314 -29.77 29.51 8.53
CA GLY A 314 -28.77 28.45 8.76
C GLY A 314 -29.11 27.50 9.90
N ASN A 315 -30.25 27.68 10.58
CA ASN A 315 -30.68 26.76 11.64
C ASN A 315 -31.08 25.39 11.09
N VAL A 316 -31.47 25.28 9.82
CA VAL A 316 -31.78 24.01 9.18
C VAL A 316 -30.97 23.86 7.90
N MET A 317 -30.19 22.79 7.82
CA MET A 317 -29.50 22.36 6.61
C MET A 317 -30.18 21.11 6.08
N VAL A 318 -30.61 21.15 4.82
CA VAL A 318 -31.12 19.97 4.11
C VAL A 318 -30.17 19.70 2.94
N SER A 319 -29.70 18.47 2.81
CA SER A 319 -28.92 18.04 1.65
C SER A 319 -29.38 16.67 1.18
N GLY A 320 -29.23 16.39 -0.11
CA GLY A 320 -29.66 15.12 -0.67
C GLY A 320 -29.13 14.88 -2.06
N SER A 321 -29.24 13.63 -2.49
CA SER A 321 -28.97 13.19 -3.85
C SER A 321 -30.04 12.19 -4.26
N VAL A 322 -30.47 12.23 -5.51
CA VAL A 322 -31.32 11.21 -6.12
C VAL A 322 -30.78 10.92 -7.51
N GLY A 323 -30.60 9.66 -7.84
CA GLY A 323 -30.09 9.25 -9.12
C GLY A 323 -30.67 7.95 -9.62
N LYS A 324 -30.62 7.78 -10.93
CA LYS A 324 -31.00 6.55 -11.62
C LYS A 324 -29.75 5.93 -12.20
N GLN A 325 -29.45 4.71 -11.75
CA GLN A 325 -28.29 3.95 -12.18
C GLN A 325 -28.74 2.71 -12.95
N ARG A 326 -28.08 2.43 -14.07
CA ARG A 326 -28.24 1.17 -14.81
C ARG A 326 -26.90 0.53 -15.17
N ASP A 327 -26.90 -0.78 -15.37
CA ASP A 327 -25.77 -1.52 -15.94
C ASP A 327 -26.15 -2.14 -17.30
N ASN A 328 -25.30 -3.03 -17.82
CA ASN A 328 -25.48 -3.76 -19.07
C ASN A 328 -25.52 -2.86 -20.32
N LEU A 329 -24.58 -1.91 -20.40
CA LEU A 329 -24.55 -0.94 -21.51
C LEU A 329 -24.30 -1.61 -22.87
N SER A 330 -23.71 -2.81 -22.91
CA SER A 330 -23.50 -3.61 -24.14
C SER A 330 -24.59 -4.64 -24.42
N GLY A 331 -25.60 -4.79 -23.56
CA GLY A 331 -26.64 -5.81 -23.72
C GLY A 331 -26.17 -7.26 -23.56
N GLN A 332 -24.92 -7.48 -23.15
CA GLN A 332 -24.30 -8.82 -23.04
C GLN A 332 -24.69 -9.55 -21.75
N LYS A 333 -25.17 -8.84 -20.73
CA LYS A 333 -25.70 -9.46 -19.51
C LYS A 333 -27.12 -9.96 -19.79
N VAL A 334 -27.39 -11.20 -19.37
CA VAL A 334 -28.72 -11.84 -19.45
C VAL A 334 -29.81 -11.02 -18.77
N LYS A 335 -29.47 -10.22 -17.75
CA LYS A 335 -30.39 -9.27 -17.09
C LYS A 335 -29.72 -7.91 -16.90
N GLN A 336 -30.46 -6.85 -17.17
CA GLN A 336 -30.08 -5.47 -16.88
C GLN A 336 -30.54 -5.06 -15.47
N SER A 337 -29.65 -4.42 -14.71
CA SER A 337 -29.95 -3.74 -13.45
C SER A 337 -30.33 -2.30 -13.75
N ASN A 338 -31.42 -1.85 -13.13
CA ASN A 338 -31.88 -0.47 -13.16
C ASN A 338 -32.43 -0.14 -11.77
N GLN A 339 -31.91 0.92 -11.16
CA GLN A 339 -32.22 1.25 -9.78
C GLN A 339 -32.20 2.75 -9.54
N TRP A 340 -33.00 3.14 -8.56
CA TRP A 340 -32.96 4.47 -7.98
C TRP A 340 -32.07 4.45 -6.75
N VAL A 341 -31.02 5.26 -6.77
CA VAL A 341 -30.15 5.53 -5.63
C VAL A 341 -30.46 6.92 -5.10
N GLY A 342 -30.32 7.12 -3.81
CA GLY A 342 -30.58 8.40 -3.20
C GLY A 342 -30.19 8.45 -1.74
N SER A 343 -29.99 9.68 -1.28
CA SER A 343 -29.67 10.00 0.09
C SER A 343 -30.31 11.32 0.47
N MET A 344 -30.69 11.47 1.73
CA MET A 344 -31.15 12.73 2.30
C MET A 344 -30.54 12.90 3.67
N ASN A 345 -30.08 14.09 4.00
CA ASN A 345 -29.58 14.48 5.31
C ASN A 345 -30.27 15.79 5.71
N VAL A 346 -30.74 15.84 6.94
CA VAL A 346 -31.35 17.01 7.56
C VAL A 346 -30.64 17.24 8.88
N SER A 347 -30.12 18.43 9.10
CA SER A 347 -29.60 18.85 10.40
C SER A 347 -30.32 20.14 10.81
N ALA A 348 -30.94 20.14 11.98
CA ALA A 348 -31.77 21.21 12.49
C ALA A 348 -31.35 21.57 13.91
N LYS A 349 -30.90 22.81 14.10
CA LYS A 349 -30.80 23.46 15.39
C LYS A 349 -32.20 23.98 15.77
N VAL A 350 -32.98 23.12 16.43
CA VAL A 350 -34.39 23.38 16.79
C VAL A 350 -34.49 24.48 17.85
N SER A 351 -33.56 24.49 18.81
CA SER A 351 -33.42 25.54 19.82
C SER A 351 -31.93 25.76 20.17
N GLN A 352 -31.62 26.62 21.14
CA GLN A 352 -30.24 26.75 21.65
C GLN A 352 -29.75 25.46 22.35
N SER A 353 -30.67 24.65 22.88
CA SER A 353 -30.36 23.42 23.62
C SER A 353 -30.65 22.14 22.85
N LEU A 354 -31.37 22.18 21.73
CA LEU A 354 -31.80 20.99 20.99
C LEU A 354 -31.28 21.01 19.55
N THR A 355 -30.51 19.98 19.19
CA THR A 355 -30.10 19.69 17.82
C THR A 355 -30.66 18.33 17.39
N LEU A 356 -31.26 18.28 16.20
CA LEU A 356 -31.77 17.08 15.58
C LEU A 356 -31.07 16.86 14.24
N THR A 357 -30.51 15.69 14.03
CA THR A 357 -29.95 15.28 12.74
C THR A 357 -30.61 13.98 12.29
N GLY A 358 -31.14 13.96 11.07
CA GLY A 358 -31.70 12.78 10.43
C GLY A 358 -31.04 12.52 9.09
N SER A 359 -30.77 11.26 8.77
CA SER A 359 -30.25 10.86 7.47
C SER A 359 -30.88 9.57 6.96
N TYR A 360 -30.95 9.47 5.64
CA TYR A 360 -31.40 8.32 4.88
C TYR A 360 -30.47 8.11 3.69
N SER A 361 -30.18 6.85 3.35
CA SER A 361 -29.51 6.49 2.09
C SER A 361 -29.88 5.07 1.67
N ASN A 362 -29.86 4.79 0.37
CA ASN A 362 -30.11 3.46 -0.17
C ASN A 362 -29.03 2.97 -1.17
N PHE A 363 -27.78 3.44 -1.01
CA PHE A 363 -26.69 3.11 -1.92
C PHE A 363 -26.43 1.60 -1.98
N THR A 364 -26.19 1.11 -3.18
CA THR A 364 -25.89 -0.30 -3.45
C THR A 364 -24.43 -0.45 -3.85
N MET A 365 -23.74 -1.48 -3.35
CA MET A 365 -22.46 -1.88 -3.91
C MET A 365 -22.68 -3.03 -4.89
N PHE A 366 -22.17 -2.88 -6.11
CA PHE A 366 -22.09 -3.98 -7.07
C PHE A 366 -20.74 -4.65 -6.94
N THR A 367 -20.72 -5.92 -6.57
CA THR A 367 -19.58 -6.80 -6.82
C THR A 367 -19.97 -7.73 -7.95
N ASN A 368 -19.74 -7.29 -9.19
CA ASN A 368 -19.91 -8.17 -10.33
C ASN A 368 -18.72 -9.15 -10.35
N ARG A 369 -18.83 -10.26 -9.62
CA ARG A 369 -17.91 -11.39 -9.80
C ARG A 369 -18.28 -12.04 -11.12
N GLN A 370 -17.60 -11.66 -12.21
CA GLN A 370 -17.51 -12.59 -13.33
C GLN A 370 -16.78 -13.82 -12.80
N MET A 371 -17.44 -14.98 -12.82
CA MET A 371 -16.76 -16.25 -12.70
C MET A 371 -15.68 -16.28 -13.78
N ASN A 372 -14.45 -16.58 -13.38
CA ASN A 372 -13.36 -16.78 -14.31
C ASN A 372 -13.83 -17.81 -15.36
N PRO A 373 -13.75 -17.57 -16.69
CA PRO A 373 -14.21 -18.48 -17.78
C PRO A 373 -13.58 -19.89 -17.81
N PHE A 374 -12.90 -20.20 -16.75
CA PHE A 374 -11.67 -20.91 -16.65
C PHE A 374 -11.74 -21.73 -15.35
N GLU A 375 -12.48 -21.27 -14.32
CA GLU A 375 -13.04 -22.14 -13.27
C GLU A 375 -14.09 -23.09 -13.87
N LYS A 376 -14.82 -22.66 -14.91
CA LYS A 376 -15.73 -23.53 -15.68
C LYS A 376 -15.01 -24.64 -16.46
N LEU A 377 -13.80 -24.38 -16.96
CA LEU A 377 -13.02 -25.36 -17.72
C LEU A 377 -12.31 -26.39 -16.83
N ASN A 378 -11.86 -25.97 -15.64
CA ASN A 378 -11.02 -26.80 -14.77
C ASN A 378 -11.82 -27.76 -13.85
N ASN A 379 -13.15 -27.60 -13.73
CA ASN A 379 -14.00 -28.44 -12.87
C ASN A 379 -15.34 -28.79 -13.54
N PRO A 380 -15.36 -29.47 -14.71
CA PRO A 380 -16.60 -29.75 -15.43
C PRO A 380 -17.59 -30.62 -14.63
N GLN A 381 -17.09 -31.44 -13.70
CA GLN A 381 -17.88 -32.38 -12.89
C GLN A 381 -18.64 -31.73 -11.70
N LEU A 382 -18.35 -30.46 -11.35
CA LEU A 382 -19.06 -29.73 -10.28
C LEU A 382 -20.26 -28.92 -10.80
N TYR A 383 -20.48 -28.89 -12.12
CA TYR A 383 -21.43 -27.99 -12.79
C TYR A 383 -22.25 -28.67 -13.88
N GLU A 384 -22.63 -29.95 -13.70
CA GLU A 384 -23.51 -30.69 -14.62
C GLU A 384 -24.93 -30.09 -14.75
N GLN A 385 -25.25 -29.05 -13.99
CA GLN A 385 -26.41 -28.19 -14.24
C GLN A 385 -25.93 -26.81 -14.70
N PRO A 386 -26.55 -26.20 -15.72
CA PRO A 386 -26.30 -24.80 -16.07
C PRO A 386 -26.77 -23.92 -14.90
N GLN A 387 -25.90 -23.73 -13.91
CA GLN A 387 -26.10 -22.70 -12.90
C GLN A 387 -25.82 -21.37 -13.59
N ASP A 388 -26.92 -20.70 -13.95
CA ASP A 388 -26.98 -19.29 -14.34
C ASP A 388 -25.96 -18.47 -13.54
N SER A 389 -25.27 -17.53 -14.17
CA SER A 389 -24.34 -16.63 -13.50
C SER A 389 -24.99 -16.03 -12.26
N ILE A 390 -24.58 -16.49 -11.08
CA ILE A 390 -25.17 -16.09 -9.80
C ILE A 390 -24.79 -14.62 -9.55
N ARG A 391 -25.74 -13.71 -9.74
CA ARG A 391 -25.51 -12.27 -9.51
C ARG A 391 -25.83 -11.91 -8.07
N TYR A 392 -24.81 -11.54 -7.30
CA TYR A 392 -24.98 -10.98 -5.97
C TYR A 392 -25.16 -9.46 -6.07
N ARG A 393 -26.34 -8.97 -5.66
CA ARG A 393 -26.58 -7.54 -5.45
C ARG A 393 -26.81 -7.30 -3.96
N GLN A 394 -25.99 -6.46 -3.35
CA GLN A 394 -26.20 -6.01 -1.98
C GLN A 394 -26.78 -4.60 -1.98
N VAL A 395 -28.04 -4.48 -1.55
CA VAL A 395 -28.71 -3.18 -1.35
C VAL A 395 -28.64 -2.84 0.13
N SER A 396 -27.99 -1.73 0.47
CA SER A 396 -27.92 -1.22 1.84
C SER A 396 -28.83 0.00 1.97
N GLN A 397 -29.81 -0.07 2.85
CA GLN A 397 -30.61 1.07 3.28
C GLN A 397 -30.18 1.46 4.69
N ASN A 398 -29.83 2.72 4.88
CA ASN A 398 -29.40 3.24 6.17
C ASN A 398 -30.27 4.42 6.55
N VAL A 399 -30.90 4.36 7.73
CA VAL A 399 -31.56 5.49 8.39
C VAL A 399 -30.78 5.78 9.65
N ALA A 400 -30.44 7.04 9.91
CA ALA A 400 -29.88 7.45 11.19
C ALA A 400 -30.62 8.68 11.73
N ILE A 401 -30.92 8.68 13.02
CA ILE A 401 -31.53 9.79 13.73
C ILE A 401 -30.67 10.03 14.97
N ASN A 402 -30.24 11.27 15.15
CA ASN A 402 -29.47 11.72 16.30
C ASN A 402 -30.16 12.94 16.90
N LEU A 403 -30.46 12.87 18.19
CA LEU A 403 -30.98 13.97 18.98
C LEU A 403 -29.97 14.28 20.07
N ALA A 404 -29.51 15.52 20.12
CA ALA A 404 -28.64 16.03 21.16
C ALA A 404 -29.35 17.15 21.91
N TYR A 405 -29.57 16.95 23.21
CA TYR A 405 -30.21 17.90 24.10
C TYR A 405 -29.26 18.32 25.23
N THR A 406 -28.98 19.61 25.32
CA THR A 406 -28.20 20.22 26.40
C THR A 406 -29.16 20.58 27.53
N LEU A 407 -29.16 19.81 28.63
CA LEU A 407 -30.02 20.05 29.79
C LEU A 407 -29.53 21.26 30.60
N SER A 408 -28.20 21.38 30.72
CA SER A 408 -27.51 22.52 31.33
C SER A 408 -26.09 22.61 30.76
N GLU A 409 -25.31 23.62 31.14
CA GLU A 409 -23.92 23.80 30.67
C GLU A 409 -23.03 22.56 30.90
N ASN A 410 -23.37 21.74 31.90
CA ASN A 410 -22.59 20.58 32.34
C ASN A 410 -23.30 19.24 32.08
N GLN A 411 -24.45 19.24 31.39
CA GLN A 411 -25.27 18.05 31.19
C GLN A 411 -25.79 17.94 29.77
N GLN A 412 -25.49 16.82 29.12
CA GLN A 412 -25.93 16.55 27.75
C GLN A 412 -26.55 15.16 27.64
N LEU A 413 -27.73 15.08 27.02
CA LEU A 413 -28.39 13.83 26.65
C LEU A 413 -28.31 13.66 25.13
N THR A 414 -27.80 12.52 24.68
CA THR A 414 -27.79 12.14 23.26
C THR A 414 -28.58 10.86 23.07
N LEU A 415 -29.53 10.89 22.14
CA LEU A 415 -30.26 9.73 21.66
C LEU A 415 -29.83 9.44 20.23
N ASN A 416 -29.40 8.21 19.96
CA ASN A 416 -29.04 7.78 18.62
C ASN A 416 -29.88 6.57 18.23
N TYR A 417 -30.43 6.60 17.02
CA TYR A 417 -31.09 5.47 16.40
C TYR A 417 -30.51 5.28 15.01
N THR A 418 -30.14 4.04 14.68
CA THR A 418 -29.71 3.67 13.34
C THR A 418 -30.42 2.39 12.90
N LEU A 419 -30.90 2.36 11.67
CA LEU A 419 -31.38 1.18 10.98
C LEU A 419 -30.48 0.95 9.78
N ASN A 420 -29.84 -0.22 9.72
CA ASN A 420 -29.07 -0.67 8.57
C ASN A 420 -29.74 -1.93 8.03
N ASP A 421 -30.34 -1.85 6.85
CA ASP A 421 -31.01 -2.96 6.18
C ASP A 421 -30.21 -3.35 4.94
N VAL A 422 -29.72 -4.59 4.92
CA VAL A 422 -28.85 -5.12 3.88
C VAL A 422 -29.56 -6.29 3.22
N VAL A 423 -29.94 -6.11 1.96
CA VAL A 423 -30.64 -7.14 1.19
C VAL A 423 -29.71 -7.62 0.08
N ASN A 424 -29.25 -8.85 0.24
CA ASN A 424 -28.57 -9.64 -0.78
C ASN A 424 -29.63 -10.27 -1.70
N ARG A 425 -29.70 -9.78 -2.93
CA ARG A 425 -30.51 -10.35 -4.00
C ARG A 425 -29.64 -11.22 -4.87
N GLU A 426 -30.10 -12.43 -5.12
CA GLU A 426 -29.53 -13.38 -6.07
C GLU A 426 -30.50 -13.50 -7.25
N ASN A 427 -30.09 -13.01 -8.43
CA ASN A 427 -30.97 -12.98 -9.62
C ASN A 427 -32.33 -12.28 -9.37
N ASP A 428 -32.31 -11.19 -8.59
CA ASP A 428 -33.47 -10.43 -8.10
C ASP A 428 -34.40 -11.15 -7.13
N VAL A 429 -34.08 -12.40 -6.79
CA VAL A 429 -34.75 -13.16 -5.74
C VAL A 429 -34.01 -12.93 -4.44
N VAL A 430 -34.74 -12.53 -3.40
CA VAL A 430 -34.22 -12.55 -2.04
C VAL A 430 -34.33 -13.98 -1.54
N ARG A 431 -33.21 -14.73 -1.61
CA ARG A 431 -33.19 -16.10 -1.08
C ARG A 431 -33.33 -16.07 0.44
N ARG A 432 -33.87 -17.16 1.00
CA ARG A 432 -34.10 -17.30 2.45
C ARG A 432 -32.76 -17.30 3.19
N GLY A 433 -32.40 -16.16 3.76
CA GLY A 433 -31.09 -15.91 4.36
C GLY A 433 -30.35 -14.69 3.80
N GLY A 434 -30.87 -14.07 2.74
CA GLY A 434 -30.27 -12.91 2.07
C GLY A 434 -30.63 -11.56 2.68
N ILE A 435 -31.28 -11.50 3.84
CA ILE A 435 -31.62 -10.24 4.52
C ILE A 435 -30.83 -10.16 5.82
N SER A 436 -30.16 -9.03 6.02
CA SER A 436 -29.54 -8.66 7.28
C SER A 436 -30.01 -7.28 7.69
N ARG A 437 -30.75 -7.17 8.80
CA ARG A 437 -31.30 -5.91 9.31
C ARG A 437 -30.82 -5.65 10.72
N PHE A 438 -30.26 -4.48 10.96
CA PHE A 438 -29.68 -4.08 12.24
C PHE A 438 -30.35 -2.80 12.71
N HIS A 439 -31.06 -2.86 13.83
CA HIS A 439 -31.53 -1.68 14.54
C HIS A 439 -30.62 -1.46 15.73
N ASN A 440 -30.00 -0.29 15.82
CA ASN A 440 -29.22 0.11 16.99
C ASN A 440 -29.83 1.37 17.58
N ALA A 441 -30.16 1.31 18.86
CA ALA A 441 -30.59 2.45 19.65
C ALA A 441 -29.59 2.65 20.80
N GLY A 442 -29.27 3.90 21.09
CA GLY A 442 -28.36 4.27 22.17
C GLY A 442 -28.84 5.51 22.89
N ILE A 443 -28.63 5.52 24.19
CA ILE A 443 -28.85 6.66 25.06
C ILE A 443 -27.52 6.93 25.75
N ASN A 444 -27.02 8.16 25.65
CA ASN A 444 -25.80 8.60 26.32
C ASN A 444 -26.13 9.85 27.14
N TYR A 445 -25.81 9.83 28.43
CA TYR A 445 -25.99 10.98 29.30
C TYR A 445 -24.61 11.40 29.82
N SER A 446 -24.11 12.55 29.40
CA SER A 446 -22.80 13.06 29.79
C SER A 446 -22.95 14.09 30.90
N LEU A 447 -22.36 13.78 32.05
CA LEU A 447 -22.20 14.67 33.20
C LEU A 447 -20.77 15.19 33.22
N LEU A 448 -20.61 16.51 33.11
CA LEU A 448 -19.32 17.18 33.16
C LEU A 448 -19.16 17.91 34.49
N PHE A 449 -18.01 17.73 35.12
CA PHE A 449 -17.59 18.40 36.35
C PHE A 449 -16.32 19.21 36.01
N PRO A 450 -16.46 20.46 35.50
CA PRO A 450 -15.32 21.21 34.96
C PRO A 450 -14.26 21.55 36.00
N ASN A 451 -14.66 21.83 37.24
CA ASN A 451 -13.74 22.19 38.33
C ASN A 451 -12.86 20.99 38.72
N GLU A 452 -13.43 19.80 38.71
CA GLU A 452 -12.79 18.52 39.04
C GLU A 452 -12.12 17.87 37.82
N LYS A 453 -12.31 18.45 36.64
CA LYS A 453 -11.88 17.94 35.32
C LYS A 453 -12.27 16.48 35.10
N LEU A 454 -13.51 16.17 35.47
CA LEU A 454 -14.09 14.83 35.47
C LEU A 454 -15.31 14.82 34.54
N SER A 455 -15.46 13.80 33.71
CA SER A 455 -16.69 13.52 32.98
C SER A 455 -17.11 12.09 33.19
N ILE A 456 -18.39 11.90 33.50
CA ILE A 456 -19.02 10.59 33.69
C ILE A 456 -20.12 10.47 32.66
N THR A 457 -20.02 9.45 31.81
CA THR A 457 -20.97 9.20 30.73
C THR A 457 -21.56 7.80 30.86
N PRO A 458 -22.61 7.60 31.68
CA PRO A 458 -23.44 6.41 31.59
C PRO A 458 -24.16 6.35 30.24
N SER A 459 -24.32 5.13 29.75
CA SER A 459 -24.97 4.87 28.47
C SER A 459 -25.68 3.52 28.48
N LEU A 460 -26.70 3.40 27.63
CA LEU A 460 -27.44 2.17 27.39
C LEU A 460 -27.49 1.97 25.89
N ASN A 461 -27.07 0.79 25.45
CA ASN A 461 -27.08 0.42 24.04
C ASN A 461 -27.99 -0.80 23.85
N TYR A 462 -28.80 -0.75 22.80
CA TYR A 462 -29.68 -1.82 22.37
C TYR A 462 -29.51 -2.05 20.88
N THR A 463 -29.28 -3.30 20.51
CA THR A 463 -29.13 -3.73 19.14
C THR A 463 -30.04 -4.91 18.89
N HIS A 464 -30.93 -4.78 17.90
CA HIS A 464 -31.77 -5.87 17.43
C HIS A 464 -31.38 -6.21 16.00
N ASN A 465 -30.90 -7.42 15.79
CA ASN A 465 -30.38 -7.88 14.52
C ASN A 465 -31.17 -9.06 14.00
N TRP A 466 -31.46 -9.01 12.71
CA TRP A 466 -31.88 -10.13 11.90
C TRP A 466 -30.75 -10.42 10.95
N VAL A 467 -30.14 -11.59 11.01
CA VAL A 467 -29.11 -12.00 10.05
C VAL A 467 -29.51 -13.35 9.49
N ALA A 468 -29.80 -13.37 8.19
CA ALA A 468 -30.33 -14.53 7.50
C ALA A 468 -31.65 -15.06 8.08
N ARG A 469 -31.59 -16.06 8.96
CA ARG A 469 -32.76 -16.66 9.64
C ARG A 469 -32.70 -16.48 11.15
N GLU A 470 -31.58 -16.01 11.67
CA GLU A 470 -31.32 -15.85 13.09
C GLU A 470 -31.73 -14.45 13.54
N LYS A 471 -32.41 -14.40 14.67
CA LYS A 471 -32.70 -13.16 15.38
C LYS A 471 -31.75 -13.09 16.55
N SER A 472 -31.09 -11.97 16.75
CA SER A 472 -30.33 -11.72 17.96
C SER A 472 -30.63 -10.35 18.53
N GLN A 473 -30.65 -10.30 19.85
CA GLN A 473 -30.84 -9.09 20.62
C GLN A 473 -29.64 -8.92 21.52
N ILE A 474 -29.02 -7.75 21.46
CA ILE A 474 -27.91 -7.36 22.31
C ILE A 474 -28.37 -6.15 23.10
N PHE A 475 -28.29 -6.21 24.41
CA PHE A 475 -28.54 -5.06 25.26
C PHE A 475 -27.46 -4.97 26.32
N GLY A 476 -27.11 -3.75 26.70
CA GLY A 476 -26.06 -3.57 27.67
C GLY A 476 -25.90 -2.16 28.19
N PRO A 477 -25.75 -1.98 29.51
CA PRO A 477 -25.24 -0.74 30.06
C PRO A 477 -23.74 -0.59 29.79
N SER A 478 -23.32 0.66 29.69
CA SER A 478 -21.93 1.06 29.68
C SER A 478 -21.73 2.32 30.50
N ILE A 479 -20.53 2.49 31.03
CA ILE A 479 -20.12 3.70 31.73
C ILE A 479 -18.72 4.06 31.28
N LEU A 480 -18.50 5.34 30.99
CA LEU A 480 -17.19 5.89 30.71
C LEU A 480 -16.91 7.00 31.73
N VAL A 481 -15.85 6.84 32.50
CA VAL A 481 -15.34 7.87 33.41
C VAL A 481 -14.04 8.39 32.82
N THR A 482 -13.95 9.70 32.59
CA THR A 482 -12.72 10.36 32.13
C THR A 482 -12.32 11.41 33.15
N LYS A 483 -11.04 11.45 33.51
CA LYS A 483 -10.52 12.43 34.46
C LYS A 483 -9.14 12.92 34.05
N SER A 484 -8.94 14.22 34.14
CA SER A 484 -7.61 14.83 34.01
C SER A 484 -6.98 15.08 35.38
N PHE A 485 -5.71 14.72 35.51
CA PHE A 485 -4.87 14.91 36.68
C PHE A 485 -3.64 15.78 36.34
N PHE A 486 -2.96 16.28 37.37
CA PHE A 486 -1.70 17.04 37.25
C PHE A 486 -1.81 18.23 36.27
N GLU A 487 -2.83 19.07 36.43
CA GLU A 487 -3.07 20.23 35.54
C GLU A 487 -3.16 19.83 34.06
N ASP A 488 -3.96 18.80 33.75
CA ASP A 488 -4.19 18.25 32.40
C ASP A 488 -3.00 17.52 31.77
N LYS A 489 -1.92 17.29 32.52
CA LYS A 489 -0.79 16.49 32.02
C LYS A 489 -1.12 15.01 31.93
N LEU A 490 -2.04 14.48 32.75
CA LEU A 490 -2.46 13.08 32.67
C LEU A 490 -3.98 13.01 32.47
N SER A 491 -4.43 12.61 31.28
CA SER A 491 -5.82 12.26 31.04
C SER A 491 -5.99 10.75 31.18
N THR A 492 -6.90 10.29 32.04
CA THR A 492 -7.24 8.89 32.16
C THR A 492 -8.71 8.67 31.81
N SER A 493 -8.99 7.47 31.32
CA SER A 493 -10.33 6.99 31.00
C SER A 493 -10.48 5.56 31.49
N LEU A 494 -11.58 5.28 32.16
CA LEU A 494 -11.99 3.95 32.58
C LEU A 494 -13.39 3.72 32.02
N GLY A 495 -13.50 2.79 31.09
CA GLY A 495 -14.74 2.34 30.49
C GLY A 495 -15.10 0.94 30.97
N GLY A 496 -16.37 0.71 31.28
CA GLY A 496 -16.93 -0.60 31.51
C GLY A 496 -18.16 -0.80 30.64
N ASN A 497 -18.29 -1.94 29.99
CA ASN A 497 -19.53 -2.34 29.35
C ASN A 497 -19.88 -3.78 29.67
N TYR A 498 -21.17 -4.06 29.76
CA TYR A 498 -21.71 -5.40 29.88
C TYR A 498 -22.78 -5.56 28.82
N SER A 499 -22.63 -6.52 27.92
CA SER A 499 -23.62 -6.80 26.89
C SER A 499 -24.10 -8.24 26.98
N ARG A 500 -25.41 -8.43 26.96
CA ARG A 500 -26.06 -9.74 26.85
C ARG A 500 -26.63 -9.87 25.45
N SER A 501 -26.10 -10.82 24.70
CA SER A 501 -26.57 -11.23 23.38
C SER A 501 -27.41 -12.50 23.50
N VAL A 502 -28.65 -12.48 23.02
CA VAL A 502 -29.57 -13.61 23.03
C VAL A 502 -30.00 -13.90 21.59
N SER A 503 -29.91 -15.16 21.18
CA SER A 503 -30.40 -15.69 19.90
C SER A 503 -31.20 -16.98 20.13
N ALA A 504 -31.74 -17.59 19.08
CA ALA A 504 -32.57 -18.79 19.20
C ALA A 504 -31.82 -19.99 19.83
N HIS A 505 -30.52 -20.11 19.56
CA HIS A 505 -29.72 -21.27 19.97
C HIS A 505 -28.54 -20.93 20.89
N THR A 506 -28.21 -19.64 21.01
CA THR A 506 -27.03 -19.20 21.78
C THR A 506 -27.31 -17.97 22.62
N GLN A 507 -26.80 -17.97 23.84
CA GLN A 507 -26.71 -16.79 24.69
C GLN A 507 -25.24 -16.48 24.97
N VAL A 508 -24.83 -15.24 24.72
CA VAL A 508 -23.47 -14.77 24.96
C VAL A 508 -23.52 -13.56 25.88
N ASN A 509 -22.83 -13.65 27.01
CA ASN A 509 -22.61 -12.51 27.89
C ASN A 509 -21.16 -12.06 27.70
N THR A 510 -20.96 -10.76 27.46
CA THR A 510 -19.63 -10.17 27.34
C THR A 510 -19.50 -9.01 28.30
N ALA A 511 -18.41 -8.98 29.07
CA ALA A 511 -18.02 -7.85 29.90
C ALA A 511 -16.68 -7.32 29.38
N ASN A 512 -16.62 -6.03 29.05
CA ASN A 512 -15.37 -5.39 28.63
C ASN A 512 -14.98 -4.29 29.62
N ILE A 513 -13.71 -4.26 29.97
CA ILE A 513 -13.08 -3.21 30.76
C ILE A 513 -12.03 -2.55 29.87
N GLN A 514 -12.12 -1.23 29.71
CA GLN A 514 -11.19 -0.44 28.93
C GLN A 514 -10.51 0.59 29.83
N LEU A 515 -9.18 0.60 29.82
CA LEU A 515 -8.35 1.59 30.45
C LEU A 515 -7.62 2.37 29.37
N GLY A 516 -7.74 3.70 29.38
CA GLY A 516 -6.95 4.59 28.55
C GLY A 516 -6.22 5.59 29.41
N ALA A 517 -4.94 5.83 29.16
CA ALA A 517 -4.17 6.88 29.80
C ALA A 517 -3.32 7.63 28.76
N GLY A 518 -3.43 8.95 28.73
CA GLY A 518 -2.61 9.85 27.95
C GLY A 518 -1.81 10.74 28.89
N TYR A 519 -0.48 10.61 28.90
CA TYR A 519 0.41 11.36 29.76
C TYR A 519 1.33 12.26 28.94
N SER A 520 1.22 13.57 29.15
CA SER A 520 2.02 14.62 28.54
C SER A 520 2.81 15.40 29.60
N PRO A 521 3.81 14.78 30.26
CA PRO A 521 4.59 15.42 31.34
C PRO A 521 5.32 16.68 30.89
N TRP A 522 5.74 16.70 29.63
CA TRP A 522 6.49 17.77 28.99
C TRP A 522 5.80 18.14 27.67
N LYS A 523 5.93 19.41 27.28
CA LYS A 523 5.24 20.01 26.12
C LYS A 523 5.32 19.17 24.82
N ASN A 524 6.44 18.50 24.60
CA ASN A 524 6.74 17.78 23.36
C ASN A 524 6.60 16.26 23.47
N HIS A 525 6.26 15.72 24.64
CA HIS A 525 6.24 14.29 24.90
C HIS A 525 4.82 13.84 25.20
N GLN A 526 4.35 12.82 24.50
CA GLN A 526 3.05 12.20 24.75
C GLN A 526 3.22 10.68 24.87
N PHE A 527 2.83 10.13 26.00
CA PHE A 527 2.75 8.70 26.25
C PHE A 527 1.28 8.30 26.23
N THR A 528 0.97 7.18 25.59
CA THR A 528 -0.39 6.64 25.52
C THR A 528 -0.38 5.19 25.94
N LEU A 529 -1.31 4.81 26.80
CA LEU A 529 -1.61 3.44 27.16
C LEU A 529 -3.09 3.19 26.86
N SER A 530 -3.39 2.09 26.19
CA SER A 530 -4.74 1.58 26.02
C SER A 530 -4.73 0.10 26.34
N ALA A 531 -5.51 -0.32 27.33
CA ALA A 531 -5.68 -1.71 27.69
C ALA A 531 -7.16 -2.07 27.64
N VAL A 532 -7.51 -3.14 26.94
CA VAL A 532 -8.86 -3.69 26.87
C VAL A 532 -8.81 -5.12 27.36
N GLN A 533 -9.61 -5.42 28.37
CA GLN A 533 -9.84 -6.77 28.85
C GLN A 533 -11.29 -7.15 28.55
N SER A 534 -11.47 -8.23 27.80
CA SER A 534 -12.77 -8.76 27.42
C SER A 534 -12.96 -10.13 28.07
N PHE A 535 -14.14 -10.35 28.67
CA PHE A 535 -14.57 -11.63 29.20
C PHE A 535 -15.83 -12.04 28.48
N ARG A 536 -15.84 -13.24 27.90
CA ARG A 536 -16.96 -13.77 27.13
C ARG A 536 -17.40 -15.11 27.70
N ASN A 537 -18.68 -15.24 28.01
CA ASN A 537 -19.29 -16.51 28.36
C ASN A 537 -20.40 -16.82 27.35
N SER A 538 -20.23 -17.91 26.61
CA SER A 538 -21.16 -18.36 25.57
C SER A 538 -21.79 -19.68 25.98
N HIS A 539 -23.12 -19.70 26.02
CA HIS A 539 -23.92 -20.89 26.26
C HIS A 539 -24.68 -21.23 24.97
N SER A 540 -24.43 -22.42 24.43
CA SER A 540 -25.16 -23.04 23.34
C SER A 540 -25.78 -24.34 23.83
N SER A 541 -26.82 -24.85 23.16
CA SER A 541 -27.59 -26.04 23.56
C SER A 541 -26.72 -27.25 23.96
N ASN A 542 -25.53 -27.40 23.36
CA ASN A 542 -24.62 -28.52 23.65
C ASN A 542 -23.22 -28.10 24.14
N ASN A 543 -22.93 -26.82 24.36
CA ASN A 543 -21.57 -26.39 24.73
C ASN A 543 -21.53 -25.11 25.56
N GLN A 544 -20.60 -25.04 26.51
CA GLN A 544 -20.23 -23.84 27.24
C GLN A 544 -18.80 -23.44 26.89
N GLN A 545 -18.62 -22.19 26.46
CA GLN A 545 -17.32 -21.64 26.13
C GLN A 545 -17.08 -20.37 26.94
N ARG A 546 -15.95 -20.34 27.65
CA ARG A 546 -15.47 -19.17 28.38
C ARG A 546 -14.20 -18.65 27.72
N GLY A 547 -14.30 -17.49 27.10
CA GLY A 547 -13.19 -16.80 26.46
C GLY A 547 -12.74 -15.58 27.26
N GLN A 548 -11.46 -15.28 27.19
CA GLN A 548 -10.92 -14.00 27.63
C GLN A 548 -9.91 -13.50 26.61
N GLU A 549 -9.91 -12.18 26.40
CA GLU A 549 -9.00 -11.51 25.48
C GLU A 549 -8.46 -10.24 26.11
N SER A 550 -7.13 -10.09 26.08
CA SER A 550 -6.41 -8.92 26.55
C SER A 550 -5.72 -8.26 25.37
N ASN A 551 -6.02 -6.99 25.12
CA ASN A 551 -5.32 -6.16 24.14
C ASN A 551 -4.65 -4.99 24.86
N ILE A 552 -3.32 -4.92 24.80
CA ILE A 552 -2.54 -3.85 25.42
C ILE A 552 -1.75 -3.14 24.34
N SER A 553 -1.97 -1.84 24.25
CA SER A 553 -1.29 -0.94 23.34
C SER A 553 -0.56 0.14 24.13
N ILE A 554 0.74 0.25 23.92
CA ILE A 554 1.57 1.34 24.47
C ILE A 554 2.09 2.19 23.32
N GLY A 555 2.20 3.48 23.54
CA GLY A 555 2.64 4.44 22.55
C GLY A 555 3.44 5.56 23.17
N TYR A 556 4.45 6.02 22.44
CA TYR A 556 5.19 7.22 22.74
C TYR A 556 5.30 8.05 21.47
N THR A 557 4.92 9.32 21.55
CA THR A 557 5.04 10.29 20.47
C THR A 557 5.80 11.51 20.96
N TYR A 558 6.87 11.86 20.25
CA TYR A 558 7.57 13.11 20.41
C TYR A 558 7.15 14.09 19.31
N HIS A 559 6.67 15.27 19.71
CA HIS A 559 6.31 16.37 18.81
C HIS A 559 7.47 17.36 18.74
N PHE A 560 8.01 17.55 17.54
CA PHE A 560 8.98 18.59 17.26
C PHE A 560 8.22 19.90 17.01
N ASP A 561 8.19 20.78 17.99
CA ASP A 561 7.87 22.19 17.77
C ASP A 561 8.81 22.76 16.69
N LYS A 562 8.33 23.70 15.88
CA LYS A 562 9.16 24.36 14.87
C LYS A 562 10.33 25.06 15.57
N LYS A 563 11.50 24.45 15.48
CA LYS A 563 12.74 25.01 16.04
C LYS A 563 13.62 25.49 14.90
N GLU A 564 13.89 26.77 14.90
CA GLU A 564 14.88 27.38 14.02
C GLU A 564 16.28 27.11 14.59
N ILE A 565 17.16 26.55 13.77
CA ILE A 565 18.53 26.23 14.15
C ILE A 565 19.41 27.39 13.66
N PRO A 566 20.02 28.17 14.57
CA PRO A 566 20.91 29.25 14.19
C PRO A 566 22.16 28.69 13.53
N LEU A 567 22.68 29.41 12.53
CA LEU A 567 24.00 29.09 11.98
C LEU A 567 25.04 29.13 13.09
N PRO A 568 25.97 28.17 13.16
CA PRO A 568 27.10 28.28 14.06
C PRO A 568 27.81 29.60 13.73
N LYS A 569 27.97 30.48 14.75
CA LYS A 569 28.74 31.71 14.61
C LYS A 569 30.18 31.31 14.33
N PHE A 570 30.55 31.19 13.06
CA PHE A 570 31.94 31.16 12.67
C PHE A 570 32.53 32.52 13.07
N ARG A 571 33.15 32.58 14.25
CA ARG A 571 34.08 33.64 14.58
C ARG A 571 35.24 33.48 13.60
N PHE A 572 35.13 34.13 12.45
CA PHE A 572 36.32 34.55 11.75
C PHE A 572 37.05 35.45 12.74
N LYS A 573 38.05 34.90 13.44
CA LYS A 573 39.10 35.75 14.00
C LYS A 573 39.57 36.58 12.81
N LYS A 574 39.22 37.86 12.79
CA LYS A 574 39.99 38.86 12.05
C LYS A 574 41.41 38.69 12.58
N LYS A 575 42.23 37.91 11.89
CA LYS A 575 43.66 37.99 12.05
C LYS A 575 44.00 39.40 11.59
N GLU A 576 44.33 40.22 12.55
CA GLU A 576 45.04 41.48 12.32
C GLU A 576 46.17 41.24 11.32
N LYS A 577 46.44 42.29 10.55
CA LYS A 577 47.53 42.39 9.58
C LYS A 577 48.86 42.10 10.28
N ASP A 578 49.27 40.83 10.33
CA ASP A 578 50.65 40.50 10.72
C ASP A 578 51.14 39.15 10.16
N ILE A 579 50.59 38.71 9.02
CA ILE A 579 51.05 37.49 8.31
C ILE A 579 51.40 37.79 6.84
N ARG A 580 51.54 39.06 6.45
CA ARG A 580 52.03 39.39 5.08
C ARG A 580 53.51 39.10 4.87
N ASP A 581 54.27 38.82 5.94
CA ASP A 581 55.70 38.51 5.84
C ASP A 581 56.02 37.01 5.94
N LYS A 582 55.06 36.13 6.28
CA LYS A 582 55.27 34.66 6.32
C LYS A 582 54.70 33.89 5.12
N GLU A 583 53.94 34.53 4.22
CA GLU A 583 53.41 33.91 2.99
C GLU A 583 54.30 34.14 1.74
N LYS A 584 55.35 34.95 1.83
CA LYS A 584 56.32 35.12 0.73
C LYS A 584 57.37 33.99 0.65
N ASP A 585 57.65 33.30 1.76
CA ASP A 585 58.66 32.23 1.77
C ASP A 585 58.12 30.83 1.40
N THR A 586 56.83 30.57 1.61
CA THR A 586 56.21 29.29 1.21
C THR A 586 55.77 29.26 -0.26
N ARG A 587 55.56 30.42 -0.89
CA ARG A 587 55.23 30.54 -2.33
C ARG A 587 56.41 30.30 -3.28
N LYS A 588 57.65 30.19 -2.78
CA LYS A 588 58.82 29.77 -3.59
C LYS A 588 59.05 28.25 -3.59
N LYS A 589 58.43 27.48 -2.68
CA LYS A 589 58.63 26.01 -2.61
C LYS A 589 57.55 25.16 -3.29
N GLU A 590 56.38 25.73 -3.63
CA GLU A 590 55.31 24.99 -4.36
C GLU A 590 55.24 25.30 -5.87
N LYS A 591 56.15 26.14 -6.39
CA LYS A 591 56.21 26.43 -7.82
C LYS A 591 57.03 25.39 -8.62
N ASP A 592 57.87 24.59 -7.98
CA ASP A 592 58.70 23.56 -8.63
C ASP A 592 58.03 22.17 -8.73
N THR A 593 56.93 21.92 -8.03
CA THR A 593 56.21 20.63 -8.11
C THR A 593 55.03 20.63 -9.08
N ARG A 594 54.70 21.78 -9.70
CA ARG A 594 53.52 21.93 -10.58
C ARG A 594 53.78 21.85 -12.08
N GLU A 595 55.02 21.64 -12.51
CA GLU A 595 55.35 21.38 -13.92
C GLU A 595 55.51 19.90 -14.29
N LYS A 596 55.39 18.95 -13.34
CA LYS A 596 55.45 17.50 -13.63
C LYS A 596 54.10 16.77 -13.66
N GLU A 597 52.97 17.43 -13.37
CA GLU A 597 51.63 16.79 -13.36
C GLU A 597 50.72 17.22 -14.53
N LYS A 598 51.25 17.93 -15.53
CA LYS A 598 50.45 18.35 -16.70
C LYS A 598 50.49 17.41 -17.91
N ASP A 599 51.37 16.39 -17.94
CA ASP A 599 51.46 15.44 -19.07
C ASP A 599 50.74 14.10 -18.86
N THR A 600 50.24 13.80 -17.65
CA THR A 600 49.52 12.55 -17.36
C THR A 600 48.00 12.67 -17.51
N ARG A 601 47.46 13.90 -17.62
CA ARG A 601 46.00 14.13 -17.67
C ARG A 601 45.39 14.25 -19.07
N SER A 602 46.21 14.26 -20.13
CA SER A 602 45.75 14.21 -21.53
C SER A 602 45.62 12.78 -22.07
N LYS A 603 46.40 11.81 -21.56
CA LYS A 603 46.36 10.40 -22.01
C LYS A 603 45.21 9.57 -21.43
N GLU A 604 44.63 9.94 -20.28
CA GLU A 604 43.48 9.23 -19.67
C GLU A 604 42.12 9.58 -20.30
N LYS A 605 42.04 10.67 -21.08
CA LYS A 605 40.79 11.10 -21.72
C LYS A 605 40.53 10.41 -23.07
N ASP A 606 41.58 10.00 -23.77
CA ASP A 606 41.47 9.31 -25.08
C ASP A 606 41.23 7.80 -24.97
N THR A 607 41.71 7.15 -23.90
CA THR A 607 41.41 5.73 -23.60
C THR A 607 39.95 5.54 -23.17
N ARG A 608 39.38 6.48 -22.41
CA ARG A 608 37.98 6.42 -21.94
C ARG A 608 36.92 6.63 -23.03
N ASN A 609 37.29 7.29 -24.14
CA ASN A 609 36.40 7.48 -25.29
C ASN A 609 36.45 6.31 -26.29
N LYS A 610 37.52 5.49 -26.28
CA LYS A 610 37.58 4.24 -27.08
C LYS A 610 36.77 3.09 -26.47
N GLU A 611 36.68 2.98 -25.14
CA GLU A 611 35.88 1.94 -24.48
C GLU A 611 34.36 2.17 -24.56
N LYS A 612 33.90 3.43 -24.61
CA LYS A 612 32.46 3.75 -24.67
C LYS A 612 31.80 3.49 -26.02
N ASN A 613 32.58 3.38 -27.10
CA ASN A 613 32.06 3.12 -28.44
C ASN A 613 31.89 1.62 -28.78
N ASN A 614 32.41 0.70 -27.95
CA ASN A 614 32.30 -0.75 -28.20
C ASN A 614 31.10 -1.45 -27.53
N ILE A 615 30.22 -0.74 -26.82
CA ILE A 615 29.04 -1.34 -26.16
C ILE A 615 27.75 -1.13 -26.97
N LYS A 616 27.84 -1.18 -28.30
CA LYS A 616 26.67 -1.08 -29.18
C LYS A 616 26.72 -2.00 -30.40
N GLU A 617 27.28 -3.18 -30.27
CA GLU A 617 26.98 -4.30 -31.18
C GLU A 617 26.72 -5.54 -30.35
N ARG A 618 25.47 -6.04 -30.36
CA ARG A 618 25.20 -7.41 -29.93
C ARG A 618 25.84 -8.32 -30.96
N LYS A 619 27.00 -8.88 -30.64
CA LYS A 619 27.61 -9.97 -31.40
C LYS A 619 26.56 -11.08 -31.58
N ILE A 620 26.21 -11.39 -32.83
CA ILE A 620 25.37 -12.55 -33.15
C ILE A 620 26.26 -13.77 -32.88
N LEU A 621 26.00 -14.47 -31.78
CA LEU A 621 26.72 -15.69 -31.42
C LEU A 621 26.51 -16.75 -32.49
N SER A 622 27.56 -17.51 -32.82
CA SER A 622 27.42 -18.70 -33.65
C SER A 622 26.49 -19.73 -32.97
N PRO A 623 25.88 -20.67 -33.71
CA PRO A 623 25.03 -21.71 -33.11
C PRO A 623 25.75 -22.50 -32.00
N GLU A 624 27.05 -22.76 -32.16
CA GLU A 624 27.88 -23.45 -31.17
C GLU A 624 28.14 -22.56 -29.93
N GLU A 625 28.49 -21.29 -30.13
CA GLU A 625 28.70 -20.34 -29.02
C GLU A 625 27.40 -20.11 -28.23
N LYS A 626 26.25 -20.11 -28.90
CA LYS A 626 24.94 -20.00 -28.28
C LYS A 626 24.59 -21.25 -27.47
N LEU A 627 24.86 -22.44 -28.02
CA LEU A 627 24.64 -23.70 -27.32
C LEU A 627 25.51 -23.80 -26.05
N GLU A 628 26.77 -23.38 -26.14
CA GLU A 628 27.68 -23.35 -24.99
C GLU A 628 27.26 -22.30 -23.95
N GLN A 629 26.77 -21.14 -24.38
CA GLN A 629 26.20 -20.14 -23.47
C GLN A 629 24.94 -20.66 -22.76
N ASP A 630 24.05 -21.33 -23.50
CA ASP A 630 22.83 -21.92 -22.96
C ASP A 630 23.15 -23.03 -21.94
N TYR A 631 24.17 -23.86 -22.21
CA TYR A 631 24.72 -24.82 -21.25
C TYR A 631 25.19 -24.16 -19.96
N ARG A 632 26.09 -23.16 -20.05
CA ARG A 632 26.67 -22.51 -18.86
C ARG A 632 25.59 -21.82 -18.01
N MET A 633 24.65 -21.13 -18.67
CA MET A 633 23.52 -20.49 -18.01
C MET A 633 22.58 -21.51 -17.35
N PHE A 634 22.38 -22.67 -17.98
CA PHE A 634 21.52 -23.72 -17.44
C PHE A 634 22.14 -24.41 -16.24
N VAL A 635 23.43 -24.77 -16.31
CA VAL A 635 24.20 -25.36 -15.20
C VAL A 635 24.22 -24.40 -14.01
N PHE A 636 24.49 -23.11 -14.23
CA PHE A 636 24.46 -22.10 -13.16
C PHE A 636 23.09 -22.04 -12.46
N ARG A 637 21.99 -22.08 -13.21
CA ARG A 637 20.63 -22.10 -12.64
C ARG A 637 20.37 -23.36 -11.82
N CYS A 638 20.87 -24.51 -12.26
CA CYS A 638 20.72 -25.77 -11.54
C CYS A 638 21.52 -25.75 -10.23
N LEU A 639 22.75 -25.22 -10.23
CA LEU A 639 23.56 -25.02 -9.01
C LEU A 639 22.86 -24.09 -8.00
N GLN A 640 22.27 -22.98 -8.46
CA GLN A 640 21.49 -22.08 -7.61
C GLN A 640 20.19 -22.71 -7.08
N ASN A 641 19.59 -23.63 -7.83
CA ASN A 641 18.42 -24.39 -7.39
C ASN A 641 18.83 -25.41 -6.32
N LEU A 642 19.91 -26.15 -6.56
CA LEU A 642 20.48 -27.12 -5.62
C LEU A 642 20.83 -26.48 -4.28
N TYR A 643 21.52 -25.33 -4.28
CA TYR A 643 21.83 -24.61 -3.03
C TYR A 643 20.56 -24.21 -2.26
N ARG A 644 19.52 -23.75 -2.95
CA ARG A 644 18.23 -23.38 -2.33
C ARG A 644 17.49 -24.60 -1.76
N GLN A 645 17.53 -25.73 -2.45
CA GLN A 645 16.94 -26.98 -1.97
C GLN A 645 17.71 -27.51 -0.75
N ALA A 646 19.04 -27.47 -0.81
CA ALA A 646 19.90 -27.85 0.31
C ALA A 646 19.60 -26.99 1.55
N TYR A 647 19.54 -25.66 1.41
CA TYR A 647 19.20 -24.76 2.51
C TYR A 647 17.83 -25.05 3.14
N ARG A 648 16.84 -25.46 2.34
CA ARG A 648 15.51 -25.87 2.85
C ARG A 648 15.54 -27.22 3.57
N ALA A 649 16.42 -28.12 3.14
CA ALA A 649 16.55 -29.46 3.70
C ALA A 649 17.41 -29.51 4.99
N ASP A 650 18.30 -28.54 5.22
CA ASP A 650 19.23 -28.51 6.37
C ASP A 650 18.51 -28.75 7.71
N GLY A 651 17.42 -28.01 7.96
CA GLY A 651 16.66 -28.15 9.20
C GLY A 651 16.09 -29.55 9.43
N TYR A 652 15.63 -30.21 8.36
CA TYR A 652 15.13 -31.58 8.41
C TYR A 652 16.27 -32.58 8.66
N LEU A 653 17.37 -32.48 7.92
CA LEU A 653 18.52 -33.39 8.05
C LEU A 653 19.17 -33.28 9.43
N LYS A 654 19.32 -32.05 9.95
CA LYS A 654 19.79 -31.77 11.31
C LYS A 654 18.89 -32.39 12.37
N SER A 655 17.57 -32.29 12.20
CA SER A 655 16.61 -32.91 13.14
C SER A 655 16.69 -34.43 13.13
N ASN A 656 16.88 -35.05 11.95
CA ASN A 656 17.03 -36.49 11.79
C ASN A 656 18.32 -36.99 12.44
N LEU A 657 19.43 -36.25 12.27
CA LEU A 657 20.70 -36.52 12.95
C LEU A 657 20.55 -36.52 14.48
N PHE A 658 19.90 -35.48 15.04
CA PHE A 658 19.65 -35.42 16.48
C PHE A 658 18.75 -36.55 16.98
N ALA A 659 17.70 -36.90 16.23
CA ALA A 659 16.82 -38.01 16.58
C ALA A 659 17.56 -39.36 16.60
N LYS A 660 18.41 -39.62 15.60
CA LYS A 660 19.22 -40.85 15.53
C LYS A 660 20.30 -40.90 16.60
N LYS A 661 20.93 -39.77 16.92
CA LYS A 661 21.87 -39.66 18.03
C LYS A 661 21.20 -39.97 19.38
N GLN A 662 20.01 -39.42 19.60
CA GLN A 662 19.24 -39.68 20.83
C GLN A 662 18.83 -41.15 20.97
N GLN A 663 18.47 -41.82 19.87
CA GLN A 663 18.17 -43.26 19.86
C GLN A 663 19.41 -44.09 20.24
N TRP A 664 20.56 -43.79 19.62
CA TRP A 664 21.81 -44.48 19.95
C TRP A 664 22.26 -44.23 21.39
N ASP A 665 22.17 -43.00 21.91
CA ASP A 665 22.57 -42.68 23.29
C ASP A 665 21.75 -43.42 24.36
N LYS A 666 20.51 -43.80 24.02
CA LYS A 666 19.59 -44.50 24.92
C LYS A 666 19.86 -46.01 24.98
N GLU A 667 20.12 -46.64 23.83
CA GLU A 667 20.16 -48.12 23.73
C GLU A 667 21.55 -48.68 23.45
N LYS A 668 22.46 -47.89 22.88
CA LYS A 668 23.89 -48.21 22.64
C LYS A 668 24.15 -49.55 21.94
N THR A 669 23.33 -49.90 20.95
CA THR A 669 23.53 -51.12 20.13
C THR A 669 24.39 -50.83 18.88
N PRO A 670 25.15 -51.82 18.37
CA PRO A 670 25.97 -51.65 17.16
C PRO A 670 25.16 -51.28 15.91
N GLN A 671 23.90 -51.72 15.83
CA GLN A 671 22.99 -51.41 14.72
C GLN A 671 22.60 -49.92 14.71
N LEU A 672 22.25 -49.37 15.89
CA LEU A 672 21.91 -47.95 16.02
C LEU A 672 23.14 -47.05 15.86
N GLU A 673 24.33 -47.52 16.24
CA GLU A 673 25.58 -46.83 15.97
C GLU A 673 25.83 -46.71 14.46
N ALA A 674 25.68 -47.80 13.71
CA ALA A 674 25.83 -47.78 12.24
C ALA A 674 24.80 -46.86 11.56
N GLU A 675 23.55 -46.85 12.02
CA GLU A 675 22.53 -45.93 11.51
C GLU A 675 22.84 -44.47 11.83
N PHE A 676 23.31 -44.18 13.05
CA PHE A 676 23.74 -42.83 13.43
C PHE A 676 24.92 -42.35 12.57
N ARG A 677 25.96 -43.18 12.41
CA ARG A 677 27.14 -42.83 11.60
C ARG A 677 26.78 -42.56 10.14
N LYS A 678 25.86 -43.33 9.56
CA LYS A 678 25.37 -43.10 8.20
C LYS A 678 24.63 -41.77 8.04
N VAL A 679 23.84 -41.37 9.04
CA VAL A 679 23.13 -40.08 9.02
C VAL A 679 24.07 -38.91 9.33
N GLU A 680 25.07 -39.12 10.19
CA GLU A 680 26.14 -38.17 10.48
C GLU A 680 26.95 -37.86 9.21
N GLU A 681 27.43 -38.88 8.52
CA GLU A 681 28.15 -38.75 7.25
C GLU A 681 27.30 -38.03 6.19
N GLY A 682 26.02 -38.42 6.06
CA GLY A 682 25.10 -37.74 5.14
C GLY A 682 24.90 -36.26 5.46
N TYR A 683 24.90 -35.87 6.74
CA TYR A 683 24.79 -34.48 7.16
C TYR A 683 26.09 -33.69 6.94
N VAL A 684 27.24 -34.30 7.16
CA VAL A 684 28.56 -33.70 6.85
C VAL A 684 28.68 -33.43 5.35
N ASN A 685 28.34 -34.40 4.50
CA ASN A 685 28.34 -34.26 3.04
C ASN A 685 27.40 -33.15 2.58
N HIS A 686 26.22 -33.03 3.22
CA HIS A 686 25.27 -31.95 2.96
C HIS A 686 25.84 -30.56 3.27
N LEU A 687 26.48 -30.39 4.43
CA LEU A 687 27.11 -29.13 4.83
C LEU A 687 28.26 -28.75 3.91
N TRP A 688 29.10 -29.74 3.54
CA TRP A 688 30.19 -29.54 2.61
C TRP A 688 29.69 -29.08 1.24
N MET A 689 28.65 -29.72 0.69
CA MET A 689 28.03 -29.29 -0.56
C MET A 689 27.50 -27.86 -0.45
N MET A 690 26.82 -27.50 0.64
CA MET A 690 26.33 -26.13 0.84
C MET A 690 27.47 -25.11 0.86
N GLN A 691 28.59 -25.44 1.50
CA GLN A 691 29.77 -24.58 1.54
C GLN A 691 30.40 -24.39 0.15
N GLN A 692 30.50 -25.45 -0.66
CA GLN A 692 31.04 -25.35 -2.02
C GLN A 692 30.13 -24.54 -2.97
N LEU A 693 28.83 -24.55 -2.72
CA LEU A 693 27.85 -23.81 -3.52
C LEU A 693 27.64 -22.36 -3.05
N GLU A 694 28.11 -22.02 -1.84
CA GLU A 694 27.98 -20.69 -1.26
C GLU A 694 28.84 -19.67 -2.02
N GLY A 695 28.22 -18.58 -2.48
CA GLY A 695 28.93 -17.50 -3.17
C GLY A 695 29.32 -17.79 -4.63
N LEU A 696 28.93 -18.94 -5.19
CA LEU A 696 29.22 -19.35 -6.57
C LEU A 696 28.61 -18.36 -7.58
N THR A 697 29.43 -17.83 -8.49
CA THR A 697 29.00 -16.85 -9.50
C THR A 697 28.91 -17.46 -10.90
N LEU A 698 28.18 -16.79 -11.80
CA LEU A 698 28.13 -17.21 -13.20
C LEU A 698 29.53 -17.23 -13.85
N GLN A 699 30.42 -16.33 -13.41
CA GLN A 699 31.79 -16.27 -13.91
C GLN A 699 32.57 -17.54 -13.56
N ASP A 700 32.30 -18.14 -12.39
CA ASP A 700 32.97 -19.38 -11.97
C ASP A 700 32.53 -20.60 -12.80
N VAL A 701 31.29 -20.58 -13.32
CA VAL A 701 30.79 -21.58 -14.29
C VAL A 701 31.34 -21.32 -15.70
N ILE A 702 31.60 -20.07 -16.05
CA ILE A 702 32.23 -19.71 -17.34
C ILE A 702 33.71 -20.11 -17.35
N GLU A 703 34.40 -19.92 -16.23
CA GLU A 703 35.82 -20.27 -16.07
C GLU A 703 36.02 -21.75 -15.66
N GLU A 704 34.94 -22.50 -15.46
CA GLU A 704 34.94 -23.90 -15.00
C GLU A 704 35.85 -24.10 -13.78
N LYS A 705 35.76 -23.22 -12.78
CA LYS A 705 36.65 -23.27 -11.62
C LYS A 705 36.43 -24.51 -10.77
N GLY A 706 37.52 -25.15 -10.36
CA GLY A 706 37.53 -26.22 -9.36
C GLY A 706 36.68 -27.42 -9.78
N LEU A 707 35.74 -27.83 -8.92
CA LEU A 707 34.86 -28.99 -9.14
C LEU A 707 34.02 -28.91 -10.42
N LEU A 708 33.77 -27.68 -10.93
CA LEU A 708 33.00 -27.48 -12.16
C LEU A 708 33.76 -27.94 -13.41
N GLN A 709 35.10 -27.97 -13.38
CA GLN A 709 35.91 -28.53 -14.46
C GLN A 709 35.67 -30.03 -14.61
N ASN A 710 35.73 -30.75 -13.49
CA ASN A 710 35.52 -32.19 -13.45
C ASN A 710 34.06 -32.55 -13.81
N PHE A 711 33.10 -31.75 -13.30
CA PHE A 711 31.70 -31.90 -13.67
C PHE A 711 31.47 -31.71 -15.18
N GLY A 712 32.09 -30.68 -15.77
CA GLY A 712 32.04 -30.42 -17.20
C GLY A 712 32.64 -31.55 -18.03
N GLN A 713 33.76 -32.13 -17.62
CA GLN A 713 34.37 -33.27 -18.32
C GLN A 713 33.49 -34.52 -18.30
N LEU A 714 32.77 -34.76 -17.20
CA LEU A 714 31.97 -35.97 -17.01
C LEU A 714 30.56 -35.87 -17.59
N HIS A 715 29.93 -34.69 -17.57
CA HIS A 715 28.48 -34.55 -17.80
C HIS A 715 28.08 -33.55 -18.88
N LYS A 716 29.03 -32.91 -19.57
CA LYS A 716 28.71 -31.89 -20.59
C LYS A 716 27.84 -32.44 -21.73
N GLU A 717 28.13 -33.64 -22.22
CA GLU A 717 27.31 -34.29 -23.26
C GLU A 717 25.91 -34.67 -22.74
N ASP A 718 25.80 -35.24 -21.52
CA ASP A 718 24.51 -35.57 -20.90
C ASP A 718 23.59 -34.34 -20.76
N ILE A 719 24.19 -33.18 -20.46
CA ILE A 719 23.49 -31.91 -20.30
C ILE A 719 23.06 -31.38 -21.67
N TYR A 720 23.90 -31.48 -22.70
CA TYR A 720 23.50 -31.11 -24.07
C TYR A 720 22.35 -31.95 -24.58
N GLU A 721 22.38 -33.27 -24.39
CA GLU A 721 21.26 -34.14 -24.74
C GLU A 721 19.98 -33.75 -23.96
N THR A 722 20.10 -33.47 -22.66
CA THR A 722 18.98 -33.07 -21.82
C THR A 722 18.36 -31.74 -22.26
N LEU A 723 19.19 -30.79 -22.70
CA LEU A 723 18.73 -29.51 -23.24
C LEU A 723 17.96 -29.70 -24.55
N GLN A 724 18.30 -30.71 -25.36
CA GLN A 724 17.63 -31.02 -26.62
C GLN A 724 16.36 -31.87 -26.47
N LYS A 725 16.16 -32.57 -25.34
CA LYS A 725 14.93 -33.35 -25.06
C LYS A 725 13.67 -32.47 -25.08
N ASN A 726 12.58 -32.99 -25.64
CA ASN A 726 11.28 -32.31 -25.67
C ASN A 726 10.49 -32.54 -24.36
N ILE A 727 11.07 -32.15 -23.23
CA ILE A 727 10.50 -32.23 -21.88
C ILE A 727 10.41 -30.83 -21.27
N THR A 728 9.60 -30.65 -20.23
CA THR A 728 9.40 -29.34 -19.60
C THR A 728 10.69 -28.80 -18.99
N ALA A 729 10.82 -27.48 -18.88
CA ALA A 729 12.00 -26.84 -18.28
C ALA A 729 12.23 -27.31 -16.82
N LYS A 730 11.15 -27.64 -16.11
CA LYS A 730 11.22 -28.19 -14.74
C LYS A 730 11.83 -29.59 -14.73
N GLU A 731 11.40 -30.48 -15.62
CA GLU A 731 11.96 -31.83 -15.71
C GLU A 731 13.45 -31.82 -16.11
N LYS A 732 13.87 -30.92 -17.00
CA LYS A 732 15.29 -30.72 -17.33
C LYS A 732 16.08 -30.27 -16.09
N MET A 733 15.53 -29.31 -15.34
CA MET A 733 16.17 -28.81 -14.12
C MET A 733 16.25 -29.88 -13.04
N ASP A 734 15.20 -30.68 -12.83
CA ASP A 734 15.19 -31.74 -11.82
C ASP A 734 16.21 -32.83 -12.17
N TYR A 735 16.30 -33.24 -13.45
CA TYR A 735 17.30 -34.22 -13.91
C TYR A 735 18.75 -33.75 -13.66
N ILE A 736 19.08 -32.51 -14.06
CA ILE A 736 20.43 -31.96 -13.85
C ILE A 736 20.70 -31.64 -12.37
N SER A 737 19.67 -31.26 -11.58
CA SER A 737 19.84 -31.03 -10.15
C SER A 737 20.18 -32.32 -9.39
N VAL A 738 19.64 -33.47 -9.81
CA VAL A 738 20.00 -34.78 -9.24
C VAL A 738 21.43 -35.16 -9.58
N LEU A 739 21.86 -34.96 -10.84
CA LEU A 739 23.24 -35.20 -11.26
C LEU A 739 24.24 -34.32 -10.49
N LEU A 740 23.92 -33.04 -10.32
CA LEU A 740 24.74 -32.13 -9.52
C LEU A 740 24.78 -32.54 -8.05
N ALA A 741 23.65 -32.91 -7.44
CA ALA A 741 23.61 -33.36 -6.05
C ALA A 741 24.47 -34.60 -5.82
N ASP A 742 24.35 -35.61 -6.69
CA ASP A 742 25.14 -36.83 -6.63
C ASP A 742 26.64 -36.55 -6.83
N PHE A 743 26.99 -35.68 -7.79
CA PHE A 743 28.37 -35.27 -8.03
C PHE A 743 29.01 -34.60 -6.81
N TYR A 744 28.34 -33.61 -6.20
CA TYR A 744 28.88 -32.93 -5.03
C TYR A 744 28.91 -33.83 -3.79
N HIS A 745 27.96 -34.75 -3.63
CA HIS A 745 28.01 -35.73 -2.54
C HIS A 745 29.12 -36.78 -2.72
N LYS A 746 29.44 -37.20 -3.95
CA LYS A 746 30.59 -38.09 -4.20
C LYS A 746 31.91 -37.34 -3.98
N ALA A 747 31.98 -36.09 -4.41
CA ALA A 747 33.18 -35.27 -4.25
C ALA A 747 33.54 -35.04 -2.77
N SER A 748 32.55 -34.90 -1.87
CA SER A 748 32.82 -34.73 -0.43
C SER A 748 33.48 -35.96 0.19
N THR A 749 33.14 -37.17 -0.28
CA THR A 749 33.73 -38.43 0.21
C THR A 749 35.14 -38.71 -0.30
N GLN A 750 35.59 -38.01 -1.35
CA GLN A 750 36.92 -38.20 -1.96
C GLN A 750 37.97 -37.20 -1.45
N THR A 751 37.56 -36.22 -0.64
CA THR A 751 38.43 -35.16 -0.09
C THR A 751 38.92 -35.43 1.34
N GLU A 752 38.62 -36.60 1.92
CA GLU A 752 39.04 -37.00 3.28
C GLU A 752 40.27 -37.93 3.34
N ASP A 753 40.95 -38.21 2.21
CA ASP A 753 42.24 -38.93 2.15
C ASP A 753 43.47 -38.00 2.11
#